data_AF-A0AAW3AFC4-F1
#
_entry.id   AF-A0AAW3AFC4-F1
#
_cell.length_a   1.000
_cell.length_b   1.000
_cell.length_c   1.000
_cell.angle_alpha   90.00
_cell.angle_beta   90.00
_cell.angle_gamma   90.00
#
_symmetry.space_group_name_H-M   'P 1'
#
loop_
_entity.id
_entity.type
_entity.pdbx_description
1 polymer ?
#
loop_
_entity_poly.entity_id
_entity_poly.type
_entity_poly.pdbx_seq_one_letter_code
_entity_poly.pdbx_strand_id
1 'polypeptide(L)'
;MYKKALNAFFLKVHPDFFHHNVQQQTVNQNSVAQLNELLAWAREFKQGTLRSPPATSISFSFYRRIDDKEDGSANAATMQRSACASGARSSGSDQSMGSLFTKQAGQPADWPSDGSGFDDSGAGGSASSRHDSQTALIHSTFELPQGFVASESNRGLVERAVNKFLRDLLRRAECIDSVTASMSVAEDAAAARREAKPLRRRHQTDPRVKSKSGGKTLLDEASEAMTMQWTLTSVPTLEELMDADQVLFAKTLSPLQCSAALHTIRVSLGELHYDQWSSMPLIIDDHFAIGAGITGGLTIPWDFTAMQFISFLQQNAASIAQCRALVTTLATEVEQLIAELCRALELDDVLISCSHKEAMDVLRLLHRNKELLHGYGLTNLTIELGMHHATRANGVVIVDVSMKTSEQLRKWLQALHGKLDLQRKLYRVSKQMLETTMWHLKEFRDMVEPGGVDAFVNNDCTYAQRLGWAKELFRIGPALAHWDWKEFTFLLSPELDVDWSRRQLQLPHNFDGDAFVRYVEDVQQSAKEKHKEALLRASAMRRLSDEELRAQAHATDLQLGSDINEAENDGQARRQLIDDPLVPGVQPVSEAMRHLYRQSSPHMDEYMTSSEDKLDPLSVERPLSHAITFNSDAEAEEQLKWEGFYQEPYVDQMPTGDLDDMAHTYRLTNRWHREAAAKKLLEELQATYGTKSRRFDYQKMGDVLEINNARVQPKGFPVLARGMKPIEG
;
A
#
# COMPACT_ATOMS: atom_id res chain seq x y z
N MET A 1 34.46 16.73 -0.52
CA MET A 1 35.82 16.59 -1.07
C MET A 1 36.16 15.14 -1.33
N TYR A 2 35.98 14.28 -0.33
CA TYR A 2 36.26 12.85 -0.36
C TYR A 2 35.15 12.01 -1.00
N LYS A 3 33.93 12.55 -1.19
CA LYS A 3 32.79 11.87 -1.82
C LYS A 3 33.13 11.01 -3.05
N LYS A 4 33.95 11.49 -4.00
CA LYS A 4 34.35 10.69 -5.19
C LYS A 4 35.18 9.46 -4.81
N ALA A 5 36.14 9.63 -3.89
CA ALA A 5 37.01 8.57 -3.42
C ALA A 5 36.26 7.53 -2.57
N LEU A 6 35.38 7.99 -1.68
CA LEU A 6 34.51 7.12 -0.88
C LEU A 6 33.56 6.31 -1.78
N ASN A 7 32.97 6.95 -2.79
CA ASN A 7 32.10 6.27 -3.76
C ASN A 7 32.85 5.23 -4.59
N ALA A 8 34.10 5.52 -5.01
CA ALA A 8 34.95 4.55 -5.68
C ALA A 8 35.38 3.40 -4.75
N PHE A 9 35.68 3.69 -3.48
CA PHE A 9 36.01 2.69 -2.48
C PHE A 9 34.87 1.70 -2.25
N PHE A 10 33.67 2.20 -1.90
CA PHE A 10 32.52 1.34 -1.69
C PHE A 10 32.19 0.54 -2.95
N LEU A 11 32.21 1.15 -4.15
CA LEU A 11 32.04 0.43 -5.42
C LEU A 11 33.05 -0.72 -5.63
N LYS A 12 34.30 -0.59 -5.16
CA LYS A 12 35.34 -1.63 -5.28
C LYS A 12 35.25 -2.76 -4.23
N VAL A 13 34.56 -2.53 -3.09
CA VAL A 13 34.51 -3.48 -1.95
C VAL A 13 33.10 -3.88 -1.48
N HIS A 14 32.02 -3.34 -2.06
CA HIS A 14 30.65 -3.66 -1.64
C HIS A 14 30.36 -5.16 -1.80
N PRO A 15 29.78 -5.84 -0.79
CA PRO A 15 29.55 -7.29 -0.84
C PRO A 15 28.75 -7.74 -2.06
N ASP A 16 27.78 -6.94 -2.51
CA ASP A 16 26.92 -7.25 -3.66
C ASP A 16 27.67 -7.46 -4.97
N PHE A 17 28.92 -7.00 -5.11
CA PHE A 17 29.71 -7.26 -6.33
C PHE A 17 30.47 -8.59 -6.30
N PHE A 18 30.39 -9.38 -5.22
CA PHE A 18 31.15 -10.61 -4.98
C PHE A 18 30.29 -11.89 -5.06
N HIS A 19 29.24 -11.91 -5.88
CA HIS A 19 28.36 -13.07 -6.07
C HIS A 19 29.09 -14.38 -6.40
N HIS A 20 30.27 -14.31 -7.05
CA HIS A 20 31.06 -15.49 -7.42
C HIS A 20 31.76 -16.18 -6.24
N ASN A 21 31.96 -15.47 -5.12
CA ASN A 21 32.60 -16.05 -3.94
C ASN A 21 31.94 -15.54 -2.64
N VAL A 22 31.02 -16.36 -2.14
CA VAL A 22 30.25 -16.09 -0.91
C VAL A 22 31.16 -15.83 0.30
N GLN A 23 32.33 -16.46 0.41
CA GLN A 23 33.26 -16.20 1.52
C GLN A 23 33.79 -14.76 1.48
N GLN A 24 34.12 -14.25 0.30
CA GLN A 24 34.55 -12.86 0.12
C GLN A 24 33.40 -11.88 0.37
N GLN A 25 32.20 -12.21 -0.12
CA GLN A 25 30.98 -11.45 0.14
C GLN A 25 30.72 -11.31 1.65
N THR A 26 30.72 -12.42 2.41
CA THR A 26 30.49 -12.41 3.86
C THR A 26 31.58 -11.65 4.62
N VAL A 27 32.86 -11.78 4.24
CA VAL A 27 33.96 -11.00 4.86
C VAL A 27 33.80 -9.49 4.59
N ASN A 28 33.40 -9.10 3.38
CA ASN A 28 33.12 -7.71 3.04
C ASN A 28 31.89 -7.18 3.78
N GLN A 29 30.81 -7.95 3.87
CA GLN A 29 29.59 -7.60 4.59
C GLN A 29 29.86 -7.37 6.08
N ASN A 30 30.56 -8.29 6.74
CA ASN A 30 30.99 -8.14 8.13
C ASN A 30 31.86 -6.89 8.33
N SER A 31 32.79 -6.62 7.41
CA SER A 31 33.68 -5.46 7.48
C SER A 31 32.95 -4.13 7.20
N VAL A 32 31.93 -4.12 6.34
CA VAL A 32 31.04 -2.97 6.12
C VAL A 32 30.17 -2.72 7.35
N ALA A 33 29.61 -3.76 7.97
CA ALA A 33 28.80 -3.65 9.18
C ALA A 33 29.62 -3.07 10.36
N GLN A 34 30.81 -3.62 10.63
CA GLN A 34 31.74 -3.09 11.63
C GLN A 34 32.18 -1.65 11.32
N LEU A 35 32.34 -1.30 10.03
CA LEU A 35 32.70 0.06 9.62
C LEU A 35 31.53 1.03 9.88
N ASN A 36 30.29 0.61 9.62
CA ASN A 36 29.10 1.40 9.90
C ASN A 36 28.92 1.63 11.41
N GLU A 37 29.12 0.61 12.25
CA GLU A 37 29.11 0.75 13.71
C GLU A 37 30.18 1.74 14.20
N LEU A 38 31.42 1.61 13.71
CA LEU A 38 32.53 2.52 14.03
C LEU A 38 32.21 3.98 13.63
N LEU A 39 31.64 4.18 12.45
CA LEU A 39 31.22 5.51 11.96
C LEU A 39 30.04 6.07 12.77
N ALA A 40 29.08 5.23 13.17
CA ALA A 40 27.96 5.62 14.01
C ALA A 40 28.43 6.06 15.41
N TRP A 41 29.27 5.27 16.08
CA TRP A 41 29.89 5.62 17.36
C TRP A 41 30.69 6.93 17.25
N ALA A 42 31.53 7.07 16.22
CA ALA A 42 32.33 8.28 16.02
C ALA A 42 31.45 9.53 15.79
N ARG A 43 30.29 9.37 15.11
CA ARG A 43 29.30 10.44 14.92
C ARG A 43 28.59 10.78 16.23
N GLU A 44 28.18 9.81 17.03
CA GLU A 44 27.59 10.03 18.37
C GLU A 44 28.58 10.79 19.29
N PHE A 45 29.84 10.35 19.31
CA PHE A 45 30.91 10.99 20.07
C PHE A 45 31.17 12.43 19.59
N LYS A 46 31.11 12.67 18.27
CA LYS A 46 31.16 14.01 17.65
C LYS A 46 29.92 14.86 17.89
N GLN A 47 28.76 14.26 18.21
CA GLN A 47 27.52 14.98 18.55
C GLN A 47 27.41 15.29 20.06
N GLY A 48 28.25 14.67 20.90
CA GLY A 48 28.29 14.89 22.36
C GLY A 48 27.77 13.72 23.19
N THR A 49 27.36 12.61 22.57
CA THR A 49 26.97 11.38 23.25
C THR A 49 28.21 10.52 23.48
N LEU A 50 28.80 10.62 24.68
CA LEU A 50 30.08 9.99 25.01
C LEU A 50 29.90 8.52 25.45
N ARG A 51 29.66 7.62 24.49
CA ARG A 51 29.67 6.17 24.73
C ARG A 51 31.08 5.58 24.62
N SER A 52 31.32 4.47 25.31
CA SER A 52 32.51 3.64 25.14
C SER A 52 32.65 3.15 23.68
N PRO A 53 33.87 3.06 23.13
CA PRO A 53 34.09 2.51 21.80
C PRO A 53 33.73 1.01 21.76
N PRO A 54 33.31 0.47 20.60
CA PRO A 54 33.05 -0.97 20.44
C PRO A 54 34.30 -1.83 20.70
N ALA A 55 35.48 -1.34 20.28
CA ALA A 55 36.77 -1.84 20.75
C ALA A 55 37.87 -0.76 20.64
N THR A 56 38.97 -0.95 21.37
CA THR A 56 40.15 -0.05 21.33
C THR A 56 41.07 -0.32 20.13
N SER A 57 41.00 -1.51 19.55
CA SER A 57 41.62 -1.84 18.26
C SER A 57 40.76 -2.84 17.49
N ILE A 58 40.62 -2.65 16.18
CA ILE A 58 39.84 -3.50 15.28
C ILE A 58 40.63 -3.70 13.98
N SER A 59 40.72 -4.94 13.50
CA SER A 59 41.36 -5.28 12.23
C SER A 59 40.31 -5.50 11.14
N PHE A 60 40.32 -4.66 10.12
CA PHE A 60 39.41 -4.73 8.98
C PHE A 60 40.08 -5.42 7.79
N SER A 61 39.32 -6.25 7.07
CA SER A 61 39.80 -6.97 5.88
C SER A 61 38.74 -6.92 4.78
N PHE A 62 39.04 -6.24 3.67
CA PHE A 62 38.16 -6.11 2.52
C PHE A 62 38.79 -6.78 1.28
N TYR A 63 38.01 -7.59 0.57
CA TYR A 63 38.32 -8.00 -0.79
C TYR A 63 37.96 -6.88 -1.75
N ARG A 64 38.89 -6.57 -2.66
CA ARG A 64 38.73 -5.62 -3.76
C ARG A 64 38.69 -6.39 -5.08
N ARG A 65 37.73 -6.04 -5.94
CA ARG A 65 37.73 -6.49 -7.34
C ARG A 65 38.82 -5.73 -8.11
N ILE A 66 39.68 -6.44 -8.84
CA ILE A 66 40.54 -5.84 -9.85
C ILE A 66 39.73 -5.83 -11.14
N ASP A 67 39.42 -4.64 -11.64
CA ASP A 67 38.80 -4.46 -12.95
C ASP A 67 39.91 -4.36 -14.00
N ASP A 68 39.87 -5.21 -15.04
CA ASP A 68 40.86 -5.32 -16.15
C ASP A 68 41.05 -4.03 -17.00
N LYS A 69 40.51 -2.89 -16.55
CA LYS A 69 40.56 -1.59 -17.25
C LYS A 69 41.60 -0.62 -16.70
N GLU A 70 42.22 -0.87 -15.55
CA GLU A 70 43.17 0.09 -14.94
C GLU A 70 44.57 0.08 -15.62
N ASP A 71 44.99 -1.02 -16.27
CA ASP A 71 46.33 -1.13 -16.89
C ASP A 71 46.46 -0.52 -18.31
N GLY A 72 45.35 -0.15 -18.97
CA GLY A 72 45.37 0.23 -20.38
C GLY A 72 45.72 1.70 -20.71
N SER A 73 45.65 2.63 -19.73
CA SER A 73 45.55 4.08 -20.04
C SER A 73 46.65 4.98 -19.47
N ALA A 74 47.53 4.49 -18.59
CA ALA A 74 48.51 5.34 -17.90
C ALA A 74 49.76 5.68 -18.74
N ASN A 75 50.20 4.77 -19.62
CA ASN A 75 51.50 4.90 -20.31
C ASN A 75 51.44 5.54 -21.72
N ALA A 76 50.26 5.66 -22.34
CA ALA A 76 50.13 6.27 -23.66
C ALA A 76 50.12 7.82 -23.65
N ALA A 77 49.58 8.44 -22.59
CA ALA A 77 49.38 9.90 -22.55
C ALA A 77 50.66 10.71 -22.25
N THR A 78 51.70 10.07 -21.69
CA THR A 78 52.89 10.76 -21.17
C THR A 78 54.00 10.92 -22.24
N MET A 79 53.98 10.14 -23.33
CA MET A 79 54.96 10.30 -24.43
C MET A 79 54.57 11.36 -25.48
N GLN A 80 53.28 11.72 -25.61
CA GLN A 80 52.84 12.68 -26.64
C GLN A 80 52.89 14.16 -26.25
N ARG A 81 53.26 14.51 -25.01
CA ARG A 81 53.32 15.91 -24.53
C ARG A 81 54.73 16.53 -24.45
N SER A 82 55.78 15.78 -24.73
CA SER A 82 57.18 16.27 -24.67
C SER A 82 57.82 16.57 -26.03
N ALA A 83 57.04 16.56 -27.14
CA ALA A 83 57.55 16.73 -28.51
C ALA A 83 57.04 18.00 -29.23
N CYS A 84 56.47 18.97 -28.51
CA CYS A 84 55.84 20.15 -29.10
C CYS A 84 56.16 21.46 -28.36
N ALA A 85 57.45 21.78 -28.18
CA ALA A 85 57.91 23.05 -27.61
C ALA A 85 59.35 23.47 -28.02
N SER A 86 59.63 23.58 -29.32
CA SER A 86 60.80 24.31 -29.82
C SER A 86 60.52 24.95 -31.19
N GLY A 87 60.91 26.21 -31.36
CA GLY A 87 60.38 27.11 -32.38
C GLY A 87 61.02 27.04 -33.78
N ALA A 88 60.36 27.72 -34.72
CA ALA A 88 60.70 27.75 -36.14
C ALA A 88 61.98 28.55 -36.48
N ARG A 89 62.62 28.20 -37.63
CA ARG A 89 62.89 29.12 -38.77
C ARG A 89 63.67 28.46 -39.93
N SER A 90 63.50 29.02 -41.14
CA SER A 90 64.51 29.10 -42.23
C SER A 90 64.96 27.78 -42.90
N SER A 91 64.34 27.26 -43.98
CA SER A 91 64.31 27.71 -45.40
C SER A 91 65.50 27.27 -46.28
N GLY A 92 65.22 26.59 -47.40
CA GLY A 92 66.10 26.51 -48.59
C GLY A 92 66.43 25.08 -49.10
N SER A 93 65.92 24.75 -50.29
CA SER A 93 66.65 24.22 -51.49
C SER A 93 67.88 23.28 -51.32
N ASP A 94 68.12 22.22 -52.12
CA ASP A 94 67.41 21.65 -53.28
C ASP A 94 67.96 20.23 -53.61
N GLN A 95 67.28 19.51 -54.51
CA GLN A 95 67.81 18.52 -55.48
C GLN A 95 68.80 17.36 -55.09
N SER A 96 68.29 16.14 -55.30
CA SER A 96 68.77 15.15 -56.31
C SER A 96 69.83 14.06 -55.99
N MET A 97 69.62 12.90 -56.63
CA MET A 97 70.50 11.75 -56.94
C MET A 97 70.99 10.77 -55.83
N GLY A 98 70.42 9.56 -55.82
CA GLY A 98 71.10 8.45 -56.53
C GLY A 98 71.87 7.35 -55.76
N SER A 99 71.23 6.19 -55.60
CA SER A 99 71.73 4.84 -56.00
C SER A 99 72.82 4.03 -55.23
N LEU A 100 72.39 2.80 -54.84
CA LEU A 100 72.96 1.46 -55.17
C LEU A 100 74.05 0.71 -54.34
N PHE A 101 73.93 -0.65 -54.41
CA PHE A 101 74.77 -1.79 -53.92
C PHE A 101 74.97 -1.96 -52.38
N THR A 102 74.70 -3.06 -51.65
CA THR A 102 74.45 -4.54 -51.74
C THR A 102 75.63 -5.50 -51.40
N LYS A 103 75.35 -6.47 -50.48
CA LYS A 103 76.00 -7.81 -50.27
C LYS A 103 77.47 -7.80 -49.74
N GLN A 104 78.06 -8.84 -49.13
CA GLN A 104 77.80 -10.31 -49.08
C GLN A 104 78.60 -11.03 -47.94
N ALA A 105 78.21 -12.28 -47.56
CA ALA A 105 79.01 -13.37 -46.91
C ALA A 105 79.62 -13.13 -45.49
N GLY A 106 80.05 -14.12 -44.67
CA GLY A 106 80.09 -15.60 -44.75
C GLY A 106 80.64 -16.28 -43.45
N GLN A 107 80.46 -17.61 -43.31
CA GLN A 107 80.85 -18.55 -42.21
C GLN A 107 82.38 -18.93 -42.15
N PRO A 108 82.89 -19.91 -41.34
CA PRO A 108 82.67 -20.36 -39.93
C PRO A 108 84.00 -20.69 -39.14
N ALA A 109 83.92 -21.31 -37.93
CA ALA A 109 84.92 -22.12 -37.13
C ALA A 109 84.86 -21.74 -35.61
N ASP A 110 85.23 -22.54 -34.59
CA ASP A 110 85.24 -24.00 -34.31
C ASP A 110 85.26 -24.24 -32.76
N TRP A 111 85.18 -25.50 -32.30
CA TRP A 111 85.06 -26.01 -30.89
C TRP A 111 86.33 -25.81 -29.98
N PRO A 112 86.37 -26.11 -28.63
CA PRO A 112 85.62 -27.14 -27.88
C PRO A 112 85.20 -26.91 -26.39
N SER A 113 84.64 -27.99 -25.80
CA SER A 113 84.10 -28.29 -24.44
C SER A 113 84.92 -27.80 -23.23
N ASP A 114 84.34 -27.56 -22.04
CA ASP A 114 83.82 -28.56 -21.08
C ASP A 114 82.96 -27.94 -19.94
N GLY A 115 82.20 -28.76 -19.18
CA GLY A 115 81.88 -28.47 -17.76
C GLY A 115 80.41 -28.24 -17.33
N SER A 116 79.70 -29.33 -17.05
CA SER A 116 78.69 -29.55 -15.97
C SER A 116 78.01 -28.39 -15.19
N GLY A 117 76.67 -28.46 -15.05
CA GLY A 117 75.86 -27.77 -14.03
C GLY A 117 74.52 -27.25 -14.61
N PHE A 118 73.43 -28.01 -14.58
CA PHE A 118 72.44 -28.07 -13.48
C PHE A 118 71.74 -26.73 -13.21
N ASP A 119 70.65 -26.41 -13.95
CA ASP A 119 69.34 -25.99 -13.38
C ASP A 119 68.26 -25.65 -14.45
N ASP A 120 67.00 -25.92 -14.06
CA ASP A 120 65.72 -25.32 -14.47
C ASP A 120 65.14 -25.48 -15.91
N SER A 121 63.81 -25.29 -16.00
CA SER A 121 62.92 -25.11 -17.18
C SER A 121 62.10 -26.30 -17.71
N GLY A 122 60.88 -26.43 -17.17
CA GLY A 122 59.65 -26.26 -17.97
C GLY A 122 59.02 -27.44 -18.75
N ALA A 123 57.76 -27.76 -18.43
CA ALA A 123 56.67 -28.02 -19.41
C ALA A 123 55.30 -28.20 -18.71
N GLY A 124 54.66 -27.11 -18.30
CA GLY A 124 53.26 -27.13 -17.84
C GLY A 124 52.28 -26.98 -19.00
N GLY A 125 51.46 -27.99 -19.28
CA GLY A 125 50.35 -27.92 -20.24
C GLY A 125 49.05 -27.47 -19.58
N SER A 126 48.79 -26.16 -19.52
CA SER A 126 47.54 -25.62 -18.96
C SER A 126 46.39 -25.69 -19.96
N ALA A 127 45.32 -26.40 -19.59
CA ALA A 127 44.05 -26.40 -20.31
C ALA A 127 43.01 -25.53 -19.58
N SER A 128 42.83 -24.31 -20.08
CA SER A 128 41.69 -23.39 -19.88
C SER A 128 40.81 -23.60 -18.63
N SER A 129 41.18 -22.93 -17.52
CA SER A 129 40.18 -22.45 -16.56
C SER A 129 39.55 -21.14 -17.06
N ARG A 130 38.27 -20.91 -16.74
CA ARG A 130 37.52 -19.73 -17.15
C ARG A 130 37.54 -18.67 -16.05
N HIS A 131 38.04 -17.47 -16.37
CA HIS A 131 37.92 -16.21 -15.61
C HIS A 131 37.77 -16.33 -14.07
N ASP A 132 38.87 -16.62 -13.37
CA ASP A 132 39.02 -16.14 -11.99
C ASP A 132 39.30 -14.62 -12.04
N SER A 133 38.36 -13.81 -11.58
CA SER A 133 38.61 -12.37 -11.37
C SER A 133 39.68 -12.21 -10.30
N GLN A 134 40.80 -11.56 -10.61
CA GLN A 134 41.85 -11.35 -9.61
C GLN A 134 41.31 -10.46 -8.47
N THR A 135 41.32 -10.98 -7.24
CA THR A 135 40.86 -10.23 -6.06
C THR A 135 42.03 -9.88 -5.15
N ALA A 136 42.19 -8.60 -4.84
CA ALA A 136 43.20 -8.12 -3.89
C ALA A 136 42.62 -8.03 -2.47
N LEU A 137 43.41 -8.40 -1.45
CA LEU A 137 43.03 -8.26 -0.04
C LEU A 137 43.57 -6.95 0.54
N ILE A 138 42.68 -6.09 1.01
CA ILE A 138 42.99 -4.85 1.71
C ILE A 138 42.83 -5.10 3.22
N HIS A 139 43.94 -5.06 3.95
CA HIS A 139 43.94 -5.12 5.41
C HIS A 139 44.29 -3.76 6.02
N SER A 140 43.58 -3.30 7.04
CA SER A 140 43.90 -2.06 7.79
C SER A 140 43.40 -2.13 9.23
N THR A 141 44.15 -1.53 10.17
CA THR A 141 43.83 -1.53 11.60
C THR A 141 43.30 -0.16 12.06
N PHE A 142 42.17 -0.18 12.77
CA PHE A 142 41.74 0.93 13.60
C PHE A 142 42.37 0.78 15.00
N GLU A 143 42.89 1.87 15.54
CA GLU A 143 43.62 1.90 16.81
C GLU A 143 43.33 3.21 17.57
N LEU A 144 42.88 3.09 18.82
CA LEU A 144 42.79 4.20 19.78
C LEU A 144 44.03 4.22 20.69
N PRO A 145 44.46 5.40 21.19
CA PRO A 145 45.58 5.48 22.13
C PRO A 145 45.33 4.69 23.42
N GLN A 146 46.40 4.10 23.96
CA GLN A 146 46.36 3.37 25.23
C GLN A 146 45.88 4.30 26.36
N GLY A 147 44.93 3.82 27.18
CA GLY A 147 44.32 4.61 28.25
C GLY A 147 43.25 5.61 27.78
N PHE A 148 42.67 5.42 26.59
CA PHE A 148 41.53 6.24 26.12
C PHE A 148 40.36 6.25 27.12
N VAL A 149 39.84 7.44 27.42
CA VAL A 149 38.64 7.66 28.25
C VAL A 149 37.59 8.42 27.42
N ALA A 150 36.32 8.07 27.59
CA ALA A 150 35.18 8.73 26.94
C ALA A 150 34.91 10.12 27.56
N SER A 151 35.77 11.09 27.28
CA SER A 151 35.67 12.48 27.75
C SER A 151 35.58 13.48 26.60
N GLU A 152 34.99 14.65 26.86
CA GLU A 152 34.86 15.73 25.87
C GLU A 152 36.22 16.21 25.32
N SER A 153 37.26 16.20 26.16
CA SER A 153 38.64 16.51 25.77
C SER A 153 39.17 15.61 24.64
N ASN A 154 38.66 14.38 24.54
CA ASN A 154 39.11 13.37 23.59
C ASN A 154 38.25 13.34 22.31
N ARG A 155 37.26 14.23 22.17
CA ARG A 155 36.36 14.28 21.00
C ARG A 155 37.11 14.53 19.68
N GLY A 156 38.03 15.50 19.67
CA GLY A 156 38.89 15.74 18.50
C GLY A 156 39.92 14.63 18.24
N LEU A 157 40.34 13.90 19.29
CA LEU A 157 41.22 12.75 19.17
C LEU A 157 40.54 11.57 18.45
N VAL A 158 39.26 11.29 18.77
CA VAL A 158 38.46 10.26 18.09
C VAL A 158 38.28 10.59 16.61
N GLU A 159 37.89 11.82 16.29
CA GLU A 159 37.72 12.27 14.90
C GLU A 159 39.02 12.13 14.08
N ARG A 160 40.17 12.52 14.66
CA ARG A 160 41.49 12.34 14.04
C ARG A 160 41.89 10.85 13.89
N ALA A 161 41.54 9.99 14.84
CA ALA A 161 41.82 8.55 14.77
C ALA A 161 41.01 7.87 13.64
N VAL A 162 39.71 8.16 13.54
CA VAL A 162 38.84 7.61 12.48
C VAL A 162 39.22 8.18 11.12
N ASN A 163 39.53 9.48 11.01
CA ASN A 163 40.05 10.06 9.77
C ASN A 163 41.39 9.41 9.36
N LYS A 164 42.30 9.10 10.30
CA LYS A 164 43.54 8.36 10.02
C LYS A 164 43.26 6.99 9.43
N PHE A 165 42.35 6.23 10.03
CA PHE A 165 41.97 4.90 9.58
C PHE A 165 41.27 4.91 8.21
N LEU A 166 40.26 5.76 8.01
CA LEU A 166 39.56 5.89 6.71
C LEU A 166 40.51 6.23 5.55
N ARG A 167 41.53 7.06 5.79
CA ARG A 167 42.57 7.34 4.78
C ARG A 167 43.47 6.16 4.49
N ASP A 168 43.74 5.33 5.49
CA ASP A 168 44.58 4.16 5.30
C ASP A 168 43.85 3.10 4.44
N LEU A 169 42.56 2.88 4.70
CA LEU A 169 41.68 2.13 3.82
C LEU A 169 41.68 2.70 2.39
N LEU A 170 41.37 4.00 2.24
CA LEU A 170 41.30 4.65 0.94
C LEU A 170 42.63 4.62 0.16
N ARG A 171 43.77 4.71 0.86
CA ARG A 171 45.11 4.62 0.28
C ARG A 171 45.42 3.20 -0.19
N ARG A 172 45.19 2.19 0.64
CA ARG A 172 45.40 0.77 0.27
C ARG A 172 44.43 0.29 -0.81
N ALA A 173 43.27 0.92 -0.92
CA ALA A 173 42.31 0.73 -2.01
C ALA A 173 42.64 1.51 -3.29
N GLU A 174 43.71 2.30 -3.32
CA GLU A 174 44.13 3.14 -4.45
C GLU A 174 43.03 4.12 -4.93
N CYS A 175 42.18 4.57 -4.00
CA CYS A 175 41.02 5.42 -4.29
C CYS A 175 41.27 6.92 -4.02
N ILE A 176 42.46 7.31 -3.54
CA ILE A 176 42.83 8.70 -3.24
C ILE A 176 44.21 9.08 -3.77
N ASP A 177 44.32 10.29 -4.32
CA ASP A 177 45.61 10.87 -4.69
C ASP A 177 46.44 11.22 -3.44
N SER A 178 47.77 11.10 -3.55
CA SER A 178 48.72 11.46 -2.48
C SER A 178 48.55 12.89 -1.95
N VAL A 179 48.10 13.82 -2.79
CA VAL A 179 47.76 15.20 -2.42
C VAL A 179 46.58 15.24 -1.45
N THR A 180 45.49 14.51 -1.72
CA THR A 180 44.29 14.48 -0.86
C THR A 180 44.56 13.77 0.47
N ALA A 181 45.40 12.72 0.45
CA ALA A 181 45.92 12.09 1.66
C ALA A 181 46.77 13.08 2.49
N SER A 182 47.59 13.91 1.85
CA SER A 182 48.43 14.90 2.53
C SER A 182 47.62 16.07 3.13
N MET A 183 46.58 16.55 2.41
CA MET A 183 45.72 17.64 2.88
C MET A 183 44.97 17.28 4.16
N SER A 184 44.41 16.09 4.22
CA SER A 184 43.69 15.58 5.39
C SER A 184 44.62 15.32 6.59
N VAL A 185 45.85 14.87 6.37
CA VAL A 185 46.87 14.79 7.43
C VAL A 185 47.23 16.19 7.96
N ALA A 186 47.32 17.19 7.08
CA ALA A 186 47.55 18.58 7.49
C ALA A 186 46.34 19.16 8.27
N GLU A 187 45.12 18.76 7.94
CA GLU A 187 43.89 19.12 8.66
C GLU A 187 43.90 18.56 10.11
N ASP A 188 44.17 17.27 10.28
CA ASP A 188 44.31 16.66 11.62
C ASP A 188 45.45 17.29 12.43
N ALA A 189 46.60 17.55 11.79
CA ALA A 189 47.73 18.20 12.45
C ALA A 189 47.43 19.67 12.82
N ALA A 190 46.53 20.34 12.09
CA ALA A 190 46.03 21.66 12.45
C ALA A 190 45.01 21.59 13.60
N ALA A 191 44.15 20.57 13.63
CA ALA A 191 43.22 20.32 14.74
C ALA A 191 43.95 20.00 16.05
N ALA A 192 44.90 19.06 16.05
CA ALA A 192 45.73 18.73 17.22
C ALA A 192 46.48 19.95 17.78
N ARG A 193 46.98 20.84 16.90
CA ARG A 193 47.64 22.10 17.32
C ARG A 193 46.67 23.13 17.91
N ARG A 194 45.38 23.12 17.53
CA ARG A 194 44.32 23.95 18.13
C ARG A 194 43.81 23.39 19.46
N GLU A 195 43.82 22.07 19.64
CA GLU A 195 43.51 21.42 20.92
C GLU A 195 44.59 21.74 21.97
N ALA A 196 45.87 21.62 21.58
CA ALA A 196 47.00 21.94 22.46
C ALA A 196 47.17 23.44 22.79
N LYS A 197 46.57 24.34 21.99
CA LYS A 197 46.61 25.80 22.18
C LYS A 197 45.23 26.40 21.91
N PRO A 198 44.42 26.70 22.95
CA PRO A 198 43.03 27.12 22.77
C PRO A 198 42.92 28.49 22.07
N LEU A 199 42.70 28.47 20.77
CA LEU A 199 42.51 29.67 19.95
C LEU A 199 41.02 30.02 19.85
N ARG A 200 40.61 31.14 20.46
CA ARG A 200 39.25 31.68 20.32
C ARG A 200 38.99 32.14 18.88
N ARG A 201 38.34 31.30 18.08
CA ARG A 201 37.73 31.71 16.80
C ARG A 201 36.42 32.43 17.11
N ARG A 202 36.34 33.75 16.86
CA ARG A 202 35.04 34.45 16.86
C ARG A 202 34.15 33.83 15.78
N HIS A 203 32.92 33.45 16.15
CA HIS A 203 31.85 33.37 15.16
C HIS A 203 31.62 34.78 14.61
N GLN A 204 31.92 35.00 13.33
CA GLN A 204 31.41 36.16 12.62
C GLN A 204 29.91 35.94 12.40
N THR A 205 29.10 36.44 13.33
CA THR A 205 27.66 36.65 13.14
C THR A 205 27.47 37.86 12.23
N ASP A 206 27.84 37.71 10.96
CA ASP A 206 27.61 38.70 9.92
C ASP A 206 26.48 38.19 9.02
N PRO A 207 25.23 38.66 9.19
CA PRO A 207 24.05 38.06 8.58
C PRO A 207 23.97 38.20 7.05
N ARG A 208 24.94 38.89 6.42
CA ARG A 208 25.07 38.98 4.96
C ARG A 208 26.02 37.98 4.35
N VAL A 209 26.87 37.32 5.15
CA VAL A 209 27.62 36.15 4.69
C VAL A 209 26.74 34.94 4.96
N LYS A 210 26.02 34.45 3.93
CA LYS A 210 25.49 33.07 3.94
C LYS A 210 26.66 32.18 4.38
N SER A 211 26.54 31.54 5.54
CA SER A 211 27.56 30.60 5.99
C SER A 211 27.64 29.52 4.92
N LYS A 212 28.73 29.52 4.13
CA LYS A 212 29.14 28.29 3.46
C LYS A 212 29.30 27.29 4.58
N SER A 213 28.38 26.33 4.66
CA SER A 213 28.43 25.22 5.60
C SER A 213 29.87 24.73 5.62
N GLY A 214 30.49 24.66 6.81
CA GLY A 214 31.87 24.20 6.93
C GLY A 214 32.03 22.90 6.13
N GLY A 215 33.10 22.80 5.35
CA GLY A 215 33.32 21.62 4.51
C GLY A 215 33.18 20.36 5.35
N LYS A 216 32.34 19.42 4.89
CA LYS A 216 32.13 18.15 5.58
C LYS A 216 33.48 17.45 5.73
N THR A 217 33.77 16.96 6.93
CA THR A 217 35.01 16.22 7.21
C THR A 217 34.97 14.84 6.53
N LEU A 218 36.10 14.13 6.50
CA LEU A 218 36.12 12.77 5.95
C LEU A 218 35.14 11.84 6.67
N LEU A 219 35.04 11.92 8.00
CA LEU A 219 34.02 11.21 8.80
C LEU A 219 32.58 11.59 8.41
N ASP A 220 32.29 12.88 8.20
CA ASP A 220 30.95 13.35 7.83
C ASP A 220 30.56 12.88 6.41
N GLU A 221 31.49 12.94 5.45
CA GLU A 221 31.23 12.45 4.08
C GLU A 221 31.19 10.91 4.01
N ALA A 222 31.96 10.20 4.84
CA ALA A 222 31.95 8.73 4.90
C ALA A 222 30.66 8.19 5.53
N SER A 223 30.21 8.78 6.65
CA SER A 223 28.93 8.41 7.27
C SER A 223 27.74 8.77 6.37
N GLU A 224 27.74 9.95 5.73
CA GLU A 224 26.71 10.31 4.73
C GLU A 224 26.71 9.32 3.54
N ALA A 225 27.86 9.04 2.94
CA ALA A 225 27.95 8.13 1.80
C ALA A 225 27.49 6.70 2.16
N MET A 226 27.87 6.20 3.34
CA MET A 226 27.37 4.93 3.87
C MET A 226 25.84 4.99 3.99
N THR A 227 25.30 5.92 4.78
CA THR A 227 23.85 5.99 5.10
C THR A 227 22.92 6.34 3.93
N MET A 228 23.39 6.99 2.87
CA MET A 228 22.54 7.45 1.76
C MET A 228 22.71 6.67 0.45
N GLN A 229 23.80 5.92 0.30
CA GLN A 229 24.16 5.31 -1.00
C GLN A 229 24.69 3.87 -0.89
N TRP A 230 25.33 3.50 0.22
CA TRP A 230 26.07 2.25 0.38
C TRP A 230 25.67 1.50 1.67
N THR A 231 24.44 1.69 2.12
CA THR A 231 23.85 0.90 3.21
C THR A 231 23.65 -0.53 2.75
N LEU A 232 24.10 -1.49 3.55
CA LEU A 232 23.59 -2.87 3.47
C LEU A 232 22.07 -2.85 3.58
N THR A 233 21.39 -3.75 2.85
CA THR A 233 19.95 -3.96 2.98
C THR A 233 19.58 -4.22 4.43
N SER A 234 18.56 -3.53 4.95
CA SER A 234 18.06 -3.77 6.30
C SER A 234 17.57 -5.21 6.45
N VAL A 235 17.72 -5.77 7.65
CA VAL A 235 17.11 -7.04 8.01
C VAL A 235 15.58 -6.91 7.86
N PRO A 236 14.91 -7.81 7.12
CA PRO A 236 13.48 -7.70 6.84
C PRO A 236 12.63 -7.90 8.10
N THR A 237 11.38 -7.47 8.07
CA THR A 237 10.44 -7.77 9.17
C THR A 237 10.00 -9.24 9.15
N LEU A 238 9.46 -9.74 10.27
CA LEU A 238 8.87 -11.09 10.29
C LEU A 238 7.66 -11.18 9.36
N GLU A 239 6.87 -10.10 9.26
CA GLU A 239 5.78 -10.01 8.29
C GLU A 239 6.30 -10.17 6.84
N GLU A 240 7.35 -9.43 6.45
CA GLU A 240 7.99 -9.58 5.13
C GLU A 240 8.54 -11.00 4.86
N LEU A 241 9.10 -11.67 5.88
CA LEU A 241 9.59 -13.05 5.73
C LEU A 241 8.47 -14.08 5.57
N MET A 242 7.29 -13.83 6.17
CA MET A 242 6.11 -14.66 5.97
C MET A 242 5.49 -14.42 4.59
N ASP A 243 5.36 -13.16 4.16
CA ASP A 243 4.84 -12.80 2.83
C ASP A 243 5.76 -13.28 1.69
N ALA A 244 7.05 -13.47 1.95
CA ALA A 244 8.05 -14.00 1.01
C ALA A 244 8.25 -15.53 1.09
N ASP A 245 7.37 -16.27 1.76
CA ASP A 245 7.43 -17.73 1.97
C ASP A 245 8.77 -18.24 2.55
N GLN A 246 9.50 -17.39 3.28
CA GLN A 246 10.81 -17.75 3.87
C GLN A 246 10.71 -18.49 5.20
N VAL A 247 9.55 -18.48 5.86
CA VAL A 247 9.30 -19.18 7.13
C VAL A 247 8.17 -20.18 6.94
N LEU A 248 8.51 -21.46 7.01
CA LEU A 248 7.62 -22.59 6.75
C LEU A 248 7.49 -23.46 8.01
N PHE A 249 6.34 -24.13 8.18
CA PHE A 249 6.06 -24.98 9.33
C PHE A 249 5.82 -26.43 8.91
N ALA A 250 6.41 -27.37 9.64
CA ALA A 250 6.05 -28.77 9.55
C ALA A 250 4.61 -28.98 10.06
N LYS A 251 3.80 -29.76 9.31
CA LYS A 251 2.39 -30.07 9.66
C LYS A 251 2.24 -30.91 10.94
N THR A 252 3.33 -31.40 11.50
CA THR A 252 3.44 -32.12 12.77
C THR A 252 3.26 -31.21 13.98
N LEU A 253 3.58 -29.92 13.85
CA LEU A 253 3.57 -28.96 14.95
C LEU A 253 2.16 -28.45 15.28
N SER A 254 1.90 -28.22 16.56
CA SER A 254 0.69 -27.54 17.02
C SER A 254 0.78 -26.01 16.79
N PRO A 255 -0.37 -25.31 16.62
CA PRO A 255 -0.39 -23.85 16.46
C PRO A 255 0.32 -23.08 17.59
N LEU A 256 0.32 -23.63 18.81
CA LEU A 256 1.03 -23.05 19.95
C LEU A 256 2.56 -23.14 19.81
N GLN A 257 3.08 -24.27 19.31
CA GLN A 257 4.52 -24.43 19.01
C GLN A 257 4.94 -23.50 17.87
N CYS A 258 4.13 -23.39 16.81
CA CYS A 258 4.35 -22.44 15.73
C CYS A 258 4.37 -20.98 16.24
N SER A 259 3.44 -20.62 17.13
CA SER A 259 3.41 -19.29 17.76
C SER A 259 4.61 -19.02 18.66
N ALA A 260 5.12 -20.04 19.38
CA ALA A 260 6.32 -19.91 20.20
C ALA A 260 7.56 -19.66 19.34
N ALA A 261 7.75 -20.44 18.27
CA ALA A 261 8.84 -20.26 17.31
C ALA A 261 8.79 -18.89 16.63
N LEU A 262 7.60 -18.45 16.18
CA LEU A 262 7.41 -17.10 15.61
C LEU A 262 7.75 -15.99 16.61
N HIS A 263 7.38 -16.15 17.90
CA HIS A 263 7.74 -15.18 18.93
C HIS A 263 9.26 -15.11 19.13
N THR A 264 9.94 -16.26 19.20
CA THR A 264 11.42 -16.32 19.28
C THR A 264 12.06 -15.64 18.08
N ILE A 265 11.59 -15.93 16.86
CA ILE A 265 12.09 -15.29 15.63
C ILE A 265 11.85 -13.78 15.69
N ARG A 266 10.65 -13.32 16.05
CA ARG A 266 10.29 -11.89 16.13
C ARG A 266 11.18 -11.11 17.09
N VAL A 267 11.53 -11.70 18.24
CA VAL A 267 12.35 -11.06 19.28
C VAL A 267 13.84 -11.10 18.94
N SER A 268 14.33 -12.22 18.39
CA SER A 268 15.76 -12.45 18.17
C SER A 268 16.26 -12.23 16.74
N LEU A 269 15.40 -11.80 15.81
CA LEU A 269 15.70 -11.73 14.37
C LEU A 269 17.05 -11.09 14.00
N GLY A 270 17.41 -9.97 14.65
CA GLY A 270 18.70 -9.29 14.45
C GLY A 270 19.90 -10.06 15.02
N GLU A 271 19.69 -10.87 16.06
CA GLU A 271 20.70 -11.74 16.66
C GLU A 271 20.90 -13.04 15.86
N LEU A 272 19.87 -13.51 15.14
CA LEU A 272 19.92 -14.73 14.32
C LEU A 272 20.85 -14.63 13.08
N HIS A 273 21.61 -13.55 12.92
CA HIS A 273 22.52 -13.30 11.78
C HIS A 273 21.85 -13.58 10.42
N TYR A 274 20.71 -12.92 10.16
CA TYR A 274 19.92 -13.07 8.93
C TYR A 274 20.77 -13.15 7.65
N ASP A 275 21.76 -12.27 7.52
CA ASP A 275 22.73 -12.22 6.43
C ASP A 275 23.36 -13.58 6.05
N GLN A 276 23.53 -14.48 7.02
CA GLN A 276 24.13 -15.80 6.80
C GLN A 276 23.15 -16.82 6.18
N TRP A 277 21.84 -16.64 6.35
CA TRP A 277 20.80 -17.58 5.92
C TRP A 277 19.69 -16.95 5.06
N SER A 278 19.74 -15.65 4.77
CA SER A 278 18.80 -14.85 3.97
C SER A 278 18.40 -15.38 2.59
N SER A 279 19.12 -16.38 2.07
CA SER A 279 18.90 -17.06 0.79
C SER A 279 18.38 -18.49 0.96
N MET A 280 17.98 -18.88 2.17
CA MET A 280 17.59 -20.23 2.56
C MET A 280 16.35 -20.16 3.48
N PRO A 281 15.20 -20.73 3.08
CA PRO A 281 14.00 -20.69 3.91
C PRO A 281 14.20 -21.50 5.20
N LEU A 282 13.66 -20.97 6.30
CA LEU A 282 13.59 -21.65 7.59
C LEU A 282 12.37 -22.57 7.63
N ILE A 283 12.58 -23.82 8.00
CA ILE A 283 11.55 -24.82 8.22
C ILE A 283 11.52 -25.13 9.71
N ILE A 284 10.42 -24.78 10.38
CA ILE A 284 10.24 -25.04 11.81
C ILE A 284 9.63 -26.44 11.97
N ASP A 285 10.33 -27.29 12.72
CA ASP A 285 10.03 -28.71 12.95
C ASP A 285 10.43 -29.08 14.42
N ASP A 286 10.70 -30.35 14.71
CA ASP A 286 11.16 -30.83 16.02
C ASP A 286 12.70 -30.99 16.17
N HIS A 287 13.49 -30.70 15.12
CA HIS A 287 14.94 -30.97 15.11
C HIS A 287 15.75 -30.03 14.21
N PHE A 288 17.08 -30.02 14.40
CA PHE A 288 18.01 -29.33 13.51
C PHE A 288 18.39 -30.21 12.31
N ALA A 289 18.21 -29.71 11.09
CA ALA A 289 18.67 -30.38 9.87
C ALA A 289 18.97 -29.40 8.73
N ILE A 290 19.61 -29.87 7.67
CA ILE A 290 19.97 -29.07 6.49
C ILE A 290 19.42 -29.80 5.27
N GLY A 291 18.52 -29.16 4.52
CA GLY A 291 17.97 -29.69 3.27
C GLY A 291 17.08 -30.94 3.40
N ALA A 292 16.58 -31.26 4.60
CA ALA A 292 15.85 -32.52 4.87
C ALA A 292 14.49 -32.60 4.15
N GLY A 293 13.73 -31.49 4.11
CA GLY A 293 12.45 -31.41 3.39
C GLY A 293 12.55 -30.70 2.04
N ILE A 294 13.14 -29.50 2.02
CA ILE A 294 13.28 -28.66 0.83
C ILE A 294 14.75 -28.50 0.51
N THR A 295 15.12 -28.66 -0.77
CA THR A 295 16.51 -28.45 -1.22
C THR A 295 16.85 -26.97 -1.06
N GLY A 296 17.80 -26.64 -0.18
CA GLY A 296 18.12 -25.26 0.19
C GLY A 296 17.49 -24.73 1.46
N GLY A 297 16.61 -25.49 2.13
CA GLY A 297 16.05 -25.08 3.42
C GLY A 297 16.95 -25.42 4.61
N LEU A 298 16.81 -24.66 5.70
CA LEU A 298 17.36 -24.98 7.02
C LEU A 298 16.22 -25.40 7.94
N THR A 299 16.33 -26.56 8.60
CA THR A 299 15.33 -27.03 9.55
C THR A 299 15.78 -26.72 10.98
N ILE A 300 14.90 -26.13 11.78
CA ILE A 300 15.15 -25.73 13.17
C ILE A 300 14.02 -26.26 14.09
N PRO A 301 14.32 -26.62 15.35
CA PRO A 301 13.30 -27.01 16.31
C PRO A 301 12.49 -25.79 16.76
N TRP A 302 11.21 -25.98 17.09
CA TRP A 302 10.30 -24.88 17.51
C TRP A 302 10.69 -24.21 18.84
N ASP A 303 11.44 -24.90 19.71
CA ASP A 303 11.88 -24.43 21.03
C ASP A 303 13.34 -23.92 21.05
N PHE A 304 13.90 -23.61 19.88
CA PHE A 304 15.28 -23.15 19.74
C PHE A 304 15.58 -21.82 20.46
N THR A 305 16.84 -21.63 20.82
CA THR A 305 17.39 -20.34 21.25
C THR A 305 18.34 -19.75 20.20
N ALA A 306 18.48 -18.42 20.16
CA ALA A 306 19.39 -17.75 19.22
C ALA A 306 20.82 -18.28 19.31
N MET A 307 21.35 -18.49 20.53
CA MET A 307 22.69 -19.06 20.73
C MET A 307 22.84 -20.48 20.17
N GLN A 308 21.83 -21.35 20.32
CA GLN A 308 21.86 -22.68 19.69
C GLN A 308 21.87 -22.57 18.17
N PHE A 309 21.03 -21.71 17.58
CA PHE A 309 20.98 -21.51 16.14
C PHE A 309 22.29 -20.94 15.57
N ILE A 310 22.88 -19.93 16.21
CA ILE A 310 24.20 -19.39 15.83
C ILE A 310 25.27 -20.49 15.92
N SER A 311 25.27 -21.31 16.98
CA SER A 311 26.21 -22.42 17.10
C SER A 311 26.03 -23.48 16.00
N PHE A 312 24.78 -23.75 15.60
CA PHE A 312 24.44 -24.66 14.50
C PHE A 312 24.91 -24.11 13.15
N LEU A 313 24.70 -22.82 12.87
CA LEU A 313 25.21 -22.16 11.67
C LEU A 313 26.74 -22.24 11.59
N GLN A 314 27.44 -21.93 12.70
CA GLN A 314 28.91 -21.96 12.75
C GLN A 314 29.48 -23.37 12.58
N GLN A 315 28.90 -24.38 13.25
CA GLN A 315 29.34 -25.78 13.13
C GLN A 315 29.13 -26.34 11.72
N ASN A 316 28.07 -25.91 11.02
CA ASN A 316 27.68 -26.46 9.73
C ASN A 316 27.93 -25.51 8.53
N ALA A 317 28.69 -24.43 8.71
CA ALA A 317 28.88 -23.38 7.70
C ALA A 317 29.31 -23.92 6.32
N ALA A 318 30.18 -24.93 6.27
CA ALA A 318 30.60 -25.59 5.03
C ALA A 318 29.44 -26.35 4.34
N SER A 319 28.65 -27.11 5.10
CA SER A 319 27.48 -27.85 4.60
C SER A 319 26.38 -26.92 4.11
N ILE A 320 26.16 -25.80 4.81
CA ILE A 320 25.21 -24.74 4.43
C ILE A 320 25.65 -24.08 3.12
N ALA A 321 26.93 -23.72 3.00
CA ALA A 321 27.49 -23.15 1.76
C ALA A 321 27.40 -24.13 0.58
N GLN A 322 27.67 -25.42 0.80
CA GLN A 322 27.49 -26.46 -0.22
C GLN A 322 26.02 -26.60 -0.64
N CYS A 323 25.09 -26.63 0.32
CA CYS A 323 23.65 -26.70 0.05
C CYS A 323 23.18 -25.52 -0.81
N ARG A 324 23.60 -24.29 -0.46
CA ARG A 324 23.33 -23.08 -1.25
C ARG A 324 23.88 -23.18 -2.67
N ALA A 325 25.15 -23.58 -2.83
CA ALA A 325 25.76 -23.72 -4.16
C ALA A 325 25.04 -24.77 -5.03
N LEU A 326 24.57 -25.88 -4.43
CA LEU A 326 23.76 -26.90 -5.12
C LEU A 326 22.39 -26.35 -5.57
N VAL A 327 21.76 -25.50 -4.76
CA VAL A 327 20.48 -24.85 -5.13
C VAL A 327 20.68 -23.85 -6.26
N THR A 328 21.67 -22.97 -6.14
CA THR A 328 21.97 -21.97 -7.18
C THR A 328 22.33 -22.65 -8.50
N THR A 329 23.14 -23.71 -8.49
CA THR A 329 23.50 -24.46 -9.71
C THR A 329 22.32 -25.22 -10.30
N LEU A 330 21.46 -25.84 -9.48
CA LEU A 330 20.22 -26.45 -9.96
C LEU A 330 19.30 -25.42 -10.63
N ALA A 331 19.07 -24.28 -9.97
CA ALA A 331 18.22 -23.21 -10.47
C ALA A 331 18.76 -22.64 -11.79
N THR A 332 20.07 -22.39 -11.90
CA THR A 332 20.66 -21.91 -13.17
C THR A 332 20.62 -22.96 -14.27
N GLU A 333 20.73 -24.27 -13.96
CA GLU A 333 20.58 -25.33 -14.98
C GLU A 333 19.12 -25.43 -15.46
N VAL A 334 18.14 -25.35 -14.56
CA VAL A 334 16.70 -25.32 -14.89
C VAL A 334 16.40 -24.13 -15.80
N GLU A 335 16.74 -22.91 -15.37
CA GLU A 335 16.51 -21.68 -16.14
C GLU A 335 17.22 -21.69 -17.50
N GLN A 336 18.46 -22.19 -17.57
CA GLN A 336 19.16 -22.32 -18.85
C GLN A 336 18.44 -23.29 -19.79
N LEU A 337 18.01 -24.46 -19.30
CA LEU A 337 17.30 -25.43 -20.12
C LEU A 337 15.93 -24.92 -20.60
N ILE A 338 15.19 -24.22 -19.74
CA ILE A 338 13.91 -23.57 -20.08
C ILE A 338 14.16 -22.49 -21.14
N ALA A 339 15.09 -21.55 -20.91
CA ALA A 339 15.39 -20.48 -21.85
C ALA A 339 15.89 -20.99 -23.22
N GLU A 340 16.69 -22.07 -23.26
CA GLU A 340 17.13 -22.71 -24.50
C GLU A 340 15.98 -23.43 -25.23
N LEU A 341 15.05 -24.05 -24.51
CA LEU A 341 13.83 -24.66 -25.08
C LEU A 341 12.87 -23.61 -25.62
N CYS A 342 12.55 -22.58 -24.84
CA CYS A 342 11.66 -21.49 -25.25
C CYS A 342 12.20 -20.76 -26.49
N ARG A 343 13.52 -20.52 -26.57
CA ARG A 343 14.16 -19.95 -27.77
C ARG A 343 14.11 -20.88 -28.98
N ALA A 344 14.30 -22.19 -28.81
CA ALA A 344 14.34 -23.14 -29.93
C ALA A 344 12.95 -23.50 -30.49
N LEU A 345 11.92 -23.42 -29.65
CA LEU A 345 10.55 -23.85 -29.97
C LEU A 345 9.54 -22.69 -30.01
N GLU A 346 9.99 -21.45 -29.83
CA GLU A 346 9.13 -20.25 -29.75
C GLU A 346 8.01 -20.44 -28.71
N LEU A 347 8.35 -20.95 -27.52
CA LEU A 347 7.43 -21.11 -26.40
C LEU A 347 7.43 -19.83 -25.57
N ASP A 348 6.29 -19.50 -24.96
CA ASP A 348 6.25 -18.44 -23.95
C ASP A 348 6.98 -18.87 -22.66
N ASP A 349 6.75 -20.11 -22.21
CA ASP A 349 7.34 -20.67 -20.97
C ASP A 349 7.21 -22.21 -20.90
N VAL A 350 7.95 -22.84 -19.96
CA VAL A 350 7.84 -24.25 -19.57
C VAL A 350 7.49 -24.36 -18.08
N LEU A 351 6.22 -24.72 -17.81
CA LEU A 351 5.69 -24.87 -16.46
C LEU A 351 6.13 -26.19 -15.82
N ILE A 352 6.38 -26.20 -14.51
CA ILE A 352 6.72 -27.41 -13.75
C ILE A 352 5.71 -27.58 -12.61
N SER A 353 4.94 -28.67 -12.63
CA SER A 353 3.92 -29.01 -11.63
C SER A 353 4.27 -30.27 -10.83
N CYS A 354 5.56 -30.61 -10.78
CA CYS A 354 6.12 -31.83 -10.19
C CYS A 354 7.44 -31.52 -9.48
N SER A 355 8.17 -32.53 -8.99
CA SER A 355 9.47 -32.28 -8.38
C SER A 355 10.52 -31.88 -9.42
N HIS A 356 11.25 -30.80 -9.16
CA HIS A 356 12.31 -30.31 -10.06
C HIS A 356 13.36 -31.40 -10.35
N LYS A 357 13.65 -32.29 -9.40
CA LYS A 357 14.62 -33.38 -9.58
C LYS A 357 14.22 -34.36 -10.68
N GLU A 358 12.94 -34.70 -10.77
CA GLU A 358 12.41 -35.60 -11.80
C GLU A 358 12.16 -34.83 -13.12
N ALA A 359 11.69 -33.58 -13.03
CA ALA A 359 11.50 -32.69 -14.19
C ALA A 359 12.80 -32.49 -14.98
N MET A 360 13.95 -32.41 -14.30
CA MET A 360 15.26 -32.22 -14.94
C MET A 360 15.64 -33.30 -15.96
N ASP A 361 15.28 -34.56 -15.72
CA ASP A 361 15.55 -35.64 -16.68
C ASP A 361 14.73 -35.44 -17.98
N VAL A 362 13.47 -34.98 -17.84
CA VAL A 362 12.61 -34.66 -18.99
C VAL A 362 13.04 -33.37 -19.69
N LEU A 363 13.41 -32.31 -18.96
CA LEU A 363 13.97 -31.08 -19.56
C LEU A 363 15.21 -31.39 -20.41
N ARG A 364 16.14 -32.19 -19.87
CA ARG A 364 17.34 -32.65 -20.62
C ARG A 364 16.95 -33.54 -21.81
N LEU A 365 15.93 -34.39 -21.69
CA LEU A 365 15.44 -35.21 -22.80
C LEU A 365 14.80 -34.36 -23.92
N LEU A 366 13.98 -33.37 -23.57
CA LEU A 366 13.36 -32.43 -24.51
C LEU A 366 14.43 -31.59 -25.20
N HIS A 367 15.39 -31.05 -24.46
CA HIS A 367 16.48 -30.24 -25.01
C HIS A 367 17.35 -31.01 -26.00
N ARG A 368 17.74 -32.25 -25.67
CA ARG A 368 18.47 -33.16 -26.59
C ARG A 368 17.70 -33.46 -27.88
N ASN A 369 16.37 -33.40 -27.85
CA ASN A 369 15.49 -33.71 -28.99
C ASN A 369 14.74 -32.48 -29.53
N LYS A 370 15.23 -31.26 -29.30
CA LYS A 370 14.54 -30.02 -29.69
C LYS A 370 14.22 -29.93 -31.19
N GLU A 371 15.12 -30.40 -32.05
CA GLU A 371 14.87 -30.48 -33.51
C GLU A 371 13.69 -31.41 -33.86
N LEU A 372 13.49 -32.48 -33.08
CA LEU A 372 12.35 -33.39 -33.24
C LEU A 372 11.04 -32.72 -32.80
N LEU A 373 11.06 -31.99 -31.69
CA LEU A 373 9.91 -31.22 -31.19
C LEU A 373 9.47 -30.18 -32.22
N HIS A 374 10.43 -29.42 -32.77
CA HIS A 374 10.20 -28.43 -33.82
C HIS A 374 9.64 -29.10 -35.09
N GLY A 375 10.25 -30.21 -35.55
CA GLY A 375 9.82 -30.94 -36.75
C GLY A 375 8.42 -31.56 -36.68
N TYR A 376 7.89 -31.83 -35.48
CA TYR A 376 6.50 -32.27 -35.27
C TYR A 376 5.51 -31.10 -35.11
N GLY A 377 5.97 -29.85 -35.16
CA GLY A 377 5.13 -28.64 -35.07
C GLY A 377 4.80 -28.20 -33.64
N LEU A 378 5.55 -28.64 -32.64
CA LEU A 378 5.36 -28.25 -31.24
C LEU A 378 6.05 -26.90 -30.97
N THR A 379 5.41 -25.83 -31.45
CA THR A 379 5.88 -24.44 -31.33
C THR A 379 4.74 -23.48 -30.98
N ASN A 380 5.05 -22.28 -30.45
CA ASN A 380 4.06 -21.26 -30.11
C ASN A 380 2.97 -21.76 -29.13
N LEU A 381 3.41 -22.47 -28.09
CA LEU A 381 2.62 -23.07 -27.01
C LEU A 381 3.38 -22.92 -25.68
N THR A 382 2.76 -23.30 -24.57
CA THR A 382 3.49 -23.64 -23.33
C THR A 382 3.45 -25.14 -23.07
N ILE A 383 4.54 -25.65 -22.50
CA ILE A 383 4.68 -27.05 -22.09
C ILE A 383 4.59 -27.09 -20.57
N GLU A 384 3.88 -28.07 -20.02
CA GLU A 384 3.83 -28.34 -18.59
C GLU A 384 4.45 -29.70 -18.30
N LEU A 385 5.33 -29.78 -17.30
CA LEU A 385 5.89 -31.03 -16.79
C LEU A 385 5.08 -31.49 -15.59
N GLY A 386 4.34 -32.58 -15.76
CA GLY A 386 3.40 -33.11 -14.77
C GLY A 386 3.43 -34.63 -14.68
N MET A 387 2.60 -35.20 -13.81
CA MET A 387 2.64 -36.64 -13.51
C MET A 387 2.05 -37.54 -14.61
N HIS A 388 1.31 -36.97 -15.57
CA HIS A 388 0.58 -37.70 -16.61
C HIS A 388 0.54 -36.92 -17.92
N HIS A 389 0.56 -37.62 -19.05
CA HIS A 389 0.34 -37.01 -20.38
C HIS A 389 -1.10 -36.54 -20.55
N ALA A 390 -1.29 -35.24 -20.76
CA ALA A 390 -2.61 -34.62 -20.97
C ALA A 390 -2.53 -33.36 -21.84
N THR A 391 -3.68 -32.81 -22.22
CA THR A 391 -3.78 -31.50 -22.91
C THR A 391 -4.88 -30.69 -22.23
N ARG A 392 -4.56 -29.52 -21.69
CA ARG A 392 -5.53 -28.64 -21.03
C ARG A 392 -6.38 -27.89 -22.06
N ALA A 393 -7.62 -27.55 -21.71
CA ALA A 393 -8.54 -26.82 -22.59
C ALA A 393 -8.11 -25.36 -22.91
N ASN A 394 -7.13 -24.82 -22.17
CA ASN A 394 -6.56 -23.49 -22.39
C ASN A 394 -5.38 -23.46 -23.38
N GLY A 395 -5.00 -24.60 -23.98
CA GLY A 395 -3.90 -24.70 -24.95
C GLY A 395 -2.61 -25.34 -24.43
N VAL A 396 -2.47 -25.51 -23.12
CA VAL A 396 -1.23 -26.04 -22.50
C VAL A 396 -1.13 -27.55 -22.68
N VAL A 397 0.06 -28.04 -23.05
CA VAL A 397 0.34 -29.46 -23.27
C VAL A 397 1.13 -30.03 -22.08
N ILE A 398 0.63 -31.08 -21.44
CA ILE A 398 1.28 -31.74 -20.30
C ILE A 398 2.09 -32.96 -20.76
N VAL A 399 3.38 -32.96 -20.41
CA VAL A 399 4.34 -34.04 -20.60
C VAL A 399 4.51 -34.79 -19.28
N ASP A 400 4.44 -36.12 -19.35
CA ASP A 400 4.65 -37.02 -18.22
C ASP A 400 6.14 -37.07 -17.85
N VAL A 401 6.42 -36.82 -16.57
CA VAL A 401 7.76 -36.83 -15.97
C VAL A 401 8.42 -38.23 -15.99
N SER A 402 7.63 -39.30 -16.10
CA SER A 402 8.13 -40.67 -16.23
C SER A 402 8.73 -40.99 -17.62
N MET A 403 8.63 -40.08 -18.58
CA MET A 403 9.15 -40.23 -19.94
C MET A 403 10.70 -40.16 -19.98
N LYS A 404 11.36 -41.32 -20.11
CA LYS A 404 12.84 -41.41 -20.08
C LYS A 404 13.51 -41.66 -21.43
N THR A 405 12.75 -42.04 -22.47
CA THR A 405 13.31 -42.46 -23.77
C THR A 405 12.81 -41.62 -24.95
N SER A 406 13.67 -41.45 -25.96
CA SER A 406 13.32 -40.76 -27.21
C SER A 406 12.27 -41.52 -28.04
N GLU A 407 12.15 -42.84 -27.88
CA GLU A 407 11.09 -43.64 -28.51
C GLU A 407 9.71 -43.35 -27.92
N GLN A 408 9.61 -43.23 -26.59
CA GLN A 408 8.39 -42.80 -25.91
C GLN A 408 8.00 -41.39 -26.36
N LEU A 409 8.96 -40.46 -26.39
CA LEU A 409 8.76 -39.10 -26.90
C LEU A 409 8.21 -39.10 -28.33
N ARG A 410 8.77 -39.90 -29.24
CA ARG A 410 8.27 -39.99 -30.63
C ARG A 410 6.84 -40.53 -30.70
N LYS A 411 6.51 -41.58 -29.94
CA LYS A 411 5.14 -42.15 -29.88
C LYS A 411 4.14 -41.12 -29.34
N TRP A 412 4.52 -40.38 -28.30
CA TRP A 412 3.71 -39.30 -27.74
C TRP A 412 3.51 -38.15 -28.73
N LEU A 413 4.56 -37.67 -29.40
CA LEU A 413 4.47 -36.65 -30.44
C LEU A 413 3.56 -37.06 -31.60
N GLN A 414 3.62 -38.32 -32.04
CA GLN A 414 2.73 -38.85 -33.07
C GLN A 414 1.26 -38.83 -32.65
N ALA A 415 0.96 -39.18 -31.39
CA ALA A 415 -0.40 -39.10 -30.84
C ALA A 415 -0.88 -37.64 -30.62
N LEU A 416 0.04 -36.71 -30.39
CA LEU A 416 -0.25 -35.29 -30.17
C LEU A 416 -0.40 -34.49 -31.47
N HIS A 417 0.31 -34.85 -32.54
CA HIS A 417 0.46 -34.06 -33.77
C HIS A 417 -0.88 -33.56 -34.33
N GLY A 418 -1.89 -34.43 -34.46
CA GLY A 418 -3.22 -34.05 -34.95
C GLY A 418 -4.04 -33.13 -34.02
N LYS A 419 -3.58 -32.88 -32.79
CA LYS A 419 -4.21 -31.98 -31.80
C LYS A 419 -3.51 -30.63 -31.68
N LEU A 420 -2.25 -30.50 -32.13
CA LEU A 420 -1.43 -29.29 -31.94
C LEU A 420 -2.08 -28.02 -32.52
N ASP A 421 -2.71 -28.11 -33.70
CA ASP A 421 -3.38 -26.96 -34.32
C ASP A 421 -4.58 -26.45 -33.52
N LEU A 422 -5.31 -27.35 -32.86
CA LEU A 422 -6.38 -26.97 -31.95
C LEU A 422 -5.81 -26.32 -30.69
N GLN A 423 -4.76 -26.90 -30.10
CA GLN A 423 -4.11 -26.35 -28.91
C GLN A 423 -3.54 -24.95 -29.17
N ARG A 424 -2.90 -24.71 -30.33
CA ARG A 424 -2.39 -23.36 -30.71
C ARG A 424 -3.50 -22.33 -30.85
N LYS A 425 -4.67 -22.72 -31.36
CA LYS A 425 -5.86 -21.85 -31.43
C LYS A 425 -6.43 -21.56 -30.03
N LEU A 426 -6.59 -22.59 -29.21
CA LEU A 426 -7.05 -22.45 -27.81
C LEU A 426 -6.11 -21.58 -26.98
N TYR A 427 -4.79 -21.73 -27.16
CA TYR A 427 -3.77 -20.95 -26.47
C TYR A 427 -3.80 -19.47 -26.87
N ARG A 428 -3.94 -19.17 -28.17
CA ARG A 428 -4.11 -17.78 -28.63
C ARG A 428 -5.38 -17.14 -28.06
N VAL A 429 -6.50 -17.87 -28.06
CA VAL A 429 -7.77 -17.39 -27.52
C VAL A 429 -7.67 -17.19 -26.01
N SER A 430 -7.04 -18.10 -25.26
CA SER A 430 -6.89 -17.97 -23.81
C SER A 430 -6.03 -16.77 -23.42
N LYS A 431 -4.90 -16.50 -24.10
CA LYS A 431 -4.11 -15.27 -23.90
C LYS A 431 -4.94 -14.02 -24.15
N GLN A 432 -5.65 -13.93 -25.29
CA GLN A 432 -6.51 -12.79 -25.61
C GLN A 432 -7.62 -12.57 -24.57
N MET A 433 -8.23 -13.66 -24.06
CA MET A 433 -9.27 -13.57 -23.02
C MET A 433 -8.71 -13.16 -21.66
N LEU A 434 -7.50 -13.61 -21.30
CA LEU A 434 -6.82 -13.19 -20.07
C LEU A 434 -6.39 -11.72 -20.14
N GLU A 435 -5.74 -11.30 -21.23
CA GLU A 435 -5.36 -9.90 -21.48
C GLU A 435 -6.57 -8.96 -21.41
N THR A 436 -7.66 -9.31 -22.11
CA THR A 436 -8.89 -8.50 -22.06
C THR A 436 -9.56 -8.53 -20.69
N THR A 437 -9.59 -9.65 -19.98
CA THR A 437 -10.12 -9.71 -18.60
C THR A 437 -9.31 -8.80 -17.68
N MET A 438 -7.99 -8.91 -17.69
CA MET A 438 -7.10 -8.09 -16.88
C MET A 438 -7.22 -6.60 -17.20
N TRP A 439 -7.41 -6.23 -18.47
CA TRP A 439 -7.67 -4.84 -18.85
C TRP A 439 -8.98 -4.31 -18.24
N HIS A 440 -10.11 -5.01 -18.41
CA HIS A 440 -11.39 -4.55 -17.83
C HIS A 440 -11.34 -4.47 -16.29
N LEU A 441 -10.69 -5.43 -15.62
CA LEU A 441 -10.50 -5.39 -14.16
C LEU A 441 -9.60 -4.23 -13.72
N LYS A 442 -8.58 -3.87 -14.51
CA LYS A 442 -7.73 -2.71 -14.23
C LYS A 442 -8.53 -1.41 -14.38
N GLU A 443 -9.21 -1.20 -15.51
CA GLU A 443 -10.00 0.02 -15.72
C GLU A 443 -11.12 0.14 -14.66
N PHE A 444 -11.74 -0.96 -14.23
CA PHE A 444 -12.68 -0.96 -13.11
C PHE A 444 -12.03 -0.51 -11.78
N ARG A 445 -10.82 -1.00 -11.47
CA ARG A 445 -10.05 -0.55 -10.30
C ARG A 445 -9.72 0.94 -10.38
N ASP A 446 -9.31 1.42 -11.56
CA ASP A 446 -8.95 2.82 -11.81
C ASP A 446 -10.18 3.76 -11.77
N MET A 447 -11.40 3.25 -12.02
CA MET A 447 -12.66 4.01 -11.95
C MET A 447 -13.33 4.03 -10.56
N VAL A 448 -13.28 2.92 -9.82
CA VAL A 448 -14.10 2.71 -8.61
C VAL A 448 -13.26 2.68 -7.31
N GLU A 449 -11.94 2.54 -7.43
CA GLU A 449 -10.99 2.39 -6.30
C GLU A 449 -11.44 1.37 -5.22
N PRO A 450 -11.85 0.14 -5.58
CA PRO A 450 -12.25 -0.87 -4.60
C PRO A 450 -11.05 -1.39 -3.79
N GLY A 451 -11.30 -1.86 -2.57
CA GLY A 451 -10.27 -2.46 -1.70
C GLY A 451 -9.62 -3.71 -2.31
N GLY A 452 -10.34 -4.44 -3.15
CA GLY A 452 -9.79 -5.53 -3.96
C GLY A 452 -10.75 -6.01 -5.04
N VAL A 453 -10.21 -6.67 -6.07
CA VAL A 453 -11.00 -7.32 -7.12
C VAL A 453 -10.31 -8.61 -7.53
N ASP A 454 -10.97 -9.76 -7.36
CA ASP A 454 -10.42 -11.07 -7.67
C ASP A 454 -11.40 -11.95 -8.46
N ALA A 455 -11.06 -12.19 -9.73
CA ALA A 455 -11.78 -13.07 -10.65
C ALA A 455 -11.19 -14.50 -10.71
N PHE A 456 -10.17 -14.79 -9.90
CA PHE A 456 -9.29 -15.95 -10.00
C PHE A 456 -9.30 -16.85 -8.75
N VAL A 457 -9.88 -16.41 -7.61
CA VAL A 457 -10.13 -17.23 -6.40
C VAL A 457 -10.69 -18.61 -6.76
N ASN A 458 -11.74 -18.63 -7.60
CA ASN A 458 -12.44 -19.85 -7.98
C ASN A 458 -11.91 -20.39 -9.33
N ASN A 459 -11.23 -21.54 -9.27
CA ASN A 459 -10.60 -22.14 -10.43
C ASN A 459 -11.60 -22.80 -11.41
N ASP A 460 -12.82 -23.07 -10.95
CA ASP A 460 -13.86 -23.79 -11.71
C ASP A 460 -14.56 -22.92 -12.78
N CYS A 461 -14.29 -21.62 -12.82
CA CYS A 461 -14.83 -20.71 -13.83
C CYS A 461 -13.99 -20.68 -15.11
N THR A 462 -14.64 -20.82 -16.26
CA THR A 462 -14.00 -20.65 -17.58
C THR A 462 -13.57 -19.19 -17.82
N TYR A 463 -12.58 -18.97 -18.69
CA TYR A 463 -12.18 -17.61 -19.06
C TYR A 463 -13.31 -16.80 -19.72
N ALA A 464 -14.30 -17.44 -20.35
CA ALA A 464 -15.48 -16.77 -20.88
C ALA A 464 -16.34 -16.16 -19.77
N GLN A 465 -16.54 -16.90 -18.68
CA GLN A 465 -17.30 -16.44 -17.51
C GLN A 465 -16.54 -15.33 -16.77
N ARG A 466 -15.22 -15.47 -16.58
CA ARG A 466 -14.37 -14.41 -16.00
C ARG A 466 -14.39 -13.12 -16.82
N LEU A 467 -14.33 -13.22 -18.15
CA LEU A 467 -14.40 -12.08 -19.06
C LEU A 467 -15.79 -11.44 -19.09
N GLY A 468 -16.87 -12.23 -18.99
CA GLY A 468 -18.23 -11.73 -18.85
C GLY A 468 -18.41 -10.89 -17.58
N TRP A 469 -17.98 -11.45 -16.45
CA TRP A 469 -17.98 -10.78 -15.13
C TRP A 469 -17.18 -9.47 -15.13
N ALA A 470 -15.95 -9.49 -15.65
CA ALA A 470 -15.09 -8.31 -15.71
C ALA A 470 -15.66 -7.20 -16.61
N LYS A 471 -16.31 -7.58 -17.73
CA LYS A 471 -17.02 -6.63 -18.60
C LYS A 471 -18.21 -6.00 -17.91
N GLU A 472 -18.98 -6.78 -17.15
CA GLU A 472 -20.17 -6.28 -16.46
C GLU A 472 -19.79 -5.34 -15.31
N LEU A 473 -18.76 -5.67 -14.52
CA LEU A 473 -18.16 -4.75 -13.55
C LEU A 473 -17.69 -3.45 -14.21
N PHE A 474 -16.93 -3.54 -15.32
CA PHE A 474 -16.49 -2.37 -16.07
C PHE A 474 -17.67 -1.52 -16.58
N ARG A 475 -18.75 -2.15 -17.05
CA ARG A 475 -19.97 -1.48 -17.53
C ARG A 475 -20.64 -0.64 -16.44
N ILE A 476 -20.73 -1.16 -15.21
CA ILE A 476 -21.36 -0.47 -14.08
C ILE A 476 -20.41 0.40 -13.26
N GLY A 477 -19.09 0.31 -13.49
CA GLY A 477 -18.07 1.08 -12.79
C GLY A 477 -18.39 2.58 -12.68
N PRO A 478 -18.77 3.28 -13.77
CA PRO A 478 -19.14 4.69 -13.71
C PRO A 478 -20.33 5.03 -12.78
N ALA A 479 -21.28 4.10 -12.60
CA ALA A 479 -22.40 4.27 -11.69
C ALA A 479 -21.98 4.00 -10.23
N LEU A 480 -21.14 2.98 -10.01
CA LEU A 480 -20.62 2.64 -8.68
C LEU A 480 -19.62 3.69 -8.14
N ALA A 481 -18.93 4.43 -9.00
CA ALA A 481 -17.94 5.45 -8.65
C ALA A 481 -18.47 6.64 -7.82
N HIS A 482 -19.79 6.73 -7.61
CA HIS A 482 -20.39 7.72 -6.70
C HIS A 482 -20.23 7.37 -5.20
N TRP A 483 -19.80 6.15 -4.88
CA TRP A 483 -19.62 5.65 -3.51
C TRP A 483 -18.19 5.16 -3.28
N ASP A 484 -17.74 5.17 -2.02
CA ASP A 484 -16.41 4.69 -1.65
C ASP A 484 -16.43 3.17 -1.41
N TRP A 485 -15.63 2.45 -2.20
CA TRP A 485 -15.50 0.98 -2.14
C TRP A 485 -14.15 0.51 -1.61
N LYS A 486 -13.31 1.40 -1.07
CA LYS A 486 -11.93 1.09 -0.62
C LYS A 486 -11.84 0.03 0.46
N GLU A 487 -12.92 -0.19 1.19
CA GLU A 487 -13.01 -1.22 2.21
C GLU A 487 -13.57 -2.56 1.67
N PHE A 488 -14.14 -2.57 0.45
CA PHE A 488 -14.86 -3.69 -0.14
C PHE A 488 -14.03 -4.47 -1.16
N THR A 489 -14.17 -5.80 -1.13
CA THR A 489 -13.54 -6.71 -2.10
C THR A 489 -14.59 -7.34 -3.01
N PHE A 490 -14.44 -7.18 -4.32
CA PHE A 490 -15.27 -7.81 -5.35
C PHE A 490 -14.68 -9.17 -5.74
N LEU A 491 -15.47 -10.24 -5.60
CA LEU A 491 -15.04 -11.63 -5.77
C LEU A 491 -15.95 -12.35 -6.77
N LEU A 492 -15.36 -13.13 -7.68
CA LEU A 492 -16.12 -14.02 -8.55
C LEU A 492 -16.49 -15.31 -7.80
N SER A 493 -17.78 -15.52 -7.55
CA SER A 493 -18.32 -16.68 -6.83
C SER A 493 -19.44 -17.35 -7.65
N PRO A 494 -19.70 -18.68 -7.54
CA PRO A 494 -20.88 -19.28 -8.17
C PRO A 494 -22.20 -18.77 -7.57
N GLU A 495 -22.18 -18.29 -6.33
CA GLU A 495 -23.35 -17.80 -5.59
C GLU A 495 -23.29 -16.27 -5.43
N LEU A 496 -24.46 -15.62 -5.34
CA LEU A 496 -24.58 -14.20 -5.06
C LEU A 496 -24.65 -13.97 -3.54
N ASP A 497 -23.62 -13.35 -2.97
CA ASP A 497 -23.58 -12.98 -1.55
C ASP A 497 -23.00 -11.57 -1.37
N VAL A 498 -23.67 -10.74 -0.59
CA VAL A 498 -23.35 -9.32 -0.39
C VAL A 498 -23.25 -9.06 1.11
N ASP A 499 -22.06 -9.34 1.65
CA ASP A 499 -21.79 -9.21 3.08
C ASP A 499 -21.20 -7.82 3.39
N TRP A 500 -22.10 -6.90 3.75
CA TRP A 500 -21.77 -5.56 4.24
C TRP A 500 -20.93 -5.56 5.53
N SER A 501 -20.95 -6.64 6.32
CA SER A 501 -20.21 -6.75 7.58
C SER A 501 -18.76 -7.19 7.38
N ARG A 502 -18.53 -8.15 6.48
CA ARG A 502 -17.18 -8.59 6.05
C ARG A 502 -16.58 -7.73 4.94
N ARG A 503 -17.38 -6.84 4.35
CA ARG A 503 -17.03 -5.99 3.21
C ARG A 503 -16.65 -6.82 1.97
N GLN A 504 -17.44 -7.87 1.71
CA GLN A 504 -17.21 -8.81 0.61
C GLN A 504 -18.42 -8.85 -0.32
N LEU A 505 -18.16 -8.73 -1.62
CA LEU A 505 -19.15 -8.74 -2.68
C LEU A 505 -18.87 -9.93 -3.59
N GLN A 506 -19.54 -11.04 -3.33
CA GLN A 506 -19.49 -12.26 -4.12
C GLN A 506 -20.53 -12.18 -5.23
N LEU A 507 -20.07 -12.02 -6.47
CA LEU A 507 -20.93 -11.78 -7.63
C LEU A 507 -20.77 -12.93 -8.64
N PRO A 508 -21.87 -13.56 -9.12
CA PRO A 508 -21.81 -14.59 -10.13
C PRO A 508 -21.47 -14.02 -11.51
N HIS A 509 -20.88 -14.86 -12.37
CA HIS A 509 -20.42 -14.47 -13.71
C HIS A 509 -21.50 -13.89 -14.65
N ASN A 510 -22.77 -14.12 -14.32
CA ASN A 510 -23.97 -13.70 -15.05
C ASN A 510 -24.87 -12.78 -14.20
N PHE A 511 -24.31 -12.06 -13.23
CA PHE A 511 -25.05 -11.08 -12.44
C PHE A 511 -25.58 -9.93 -13.33
N ASP A 512 -26.73 -9.37 -12.96
CA ASP A 512 -27.27 -8.17 -13.59
C ASP A 512 -26.71 -6.94 -12.85
N GLY A 513 -25.84 -6.19 -13.53
CA GLY A 513 -25.24 -4.99 -12.99
C GLY A 513 -26.22 -3.85 -12.76
N ASP A 514 -27.30 -3.73 -13.54
CA ASP A 514 -28.30 -2.67 -13.35
C ASP A 514 -29.15 -2.96 -12.11
N ALA A 515 -29.47 -4.23 -11.86
CA ALA A 515 -30.10 -4.67 -10.62
C ALA A 515 -29.18 -4.43 -9.40
N PHE A 516 -27.87 -4.68 -9.53
CA PHE A 516 -26.91 -4.40 -8.46
C PHE A 516 -26.78 -2.89 -8.15
N VAL A 517 -26.74 -2.02 -9.17
CA VAL A 517 -26.71 -0.57 -8.96
C VAL A 517 -27.98 -0.11 -8.23
N ARG A 518 -29.18 -0.56 -8.64
CA ARG A 518 -30.43 -0.24 -7.93
C ARG A 518 -30.43 -0.70 -6.48
N TYR A 519 -29.93 -1.91 -6.21
CA TYR A 519 -29.78 -2.40 -4.83
C TYR A 519 -28.90 -1.48 -3.97
N VAL A 520 -27.81 -0.95 -4.53
CA VAL A 520 -26.95 0.03 -3.83
C VAL A 520 -27.68 1.37 -3.64
N GLU A 521 -28.46 1.84 -4.63
CA GLU A 521 -29.29 3.03 -4.52
C GLU A 521 -30.36 2.89 -3.40
N ASP A 522 -31.02 1.73 -3.30
CA ASP A 522 -32.01 1.41 -2.27
C ASP A 522 -31.39 1.37 -0.86
N VAL A 523 -30.19 0.81 -0.72
CA VAL A 523 -29.42 0.83 0.54
C VAL A 523 -29.07 2.27 0.94
N GLN A 524 -28.69 3.10 -0.03
CA GLN A 524 -28.37 4.51 0.20
C GLN A 524 -29.61 5.36 0.52
N GLN A 525 -30.76 5.07 -0.10
CA GLN A 525 -32.03 5.67 0.26
C GLN A 525 -32.43 5.29 1.69
N SER A 526 -32.39 4.00 2.03
CA SER A 526 -32.66 3.49 3.38
C SER A 526 -31.75 4.13 4.44
N ALA A 527 -30.47 4.35 4.13
CA ALA A 527 -29.54 5.05 5.01
C ALA A 527 -29.91 6.54 5.22
N LYS A 528 -30.30 7.24 4.15
CA LYS A 528 -30.77 8.65 4.21
C LYS A 528 -32.06 8.78 5.01
N GLU A 529 -33.01 7.88 4.83
CA GLU A 529 -34.28 7.83 5.57
C GLU A 529 -34.05 7.57 7.05
N LYS A 530 -33.24 6.56 7.40
CA LYS A 530 -32.84 6.27 8.79
C LYS A 530 -32.13 7.46 9.46
N HIS A 531 -31.28 8.18 8.73
CA HIS A 531 -30.64 9.40 9.24
C HIS A 531 -31.65 10.54 9.45
N LYS A 532 -32.56 10.76 8.50
CA LYS A 532 -33.65 11.74 8.61
C LYS A 532 -34.56 11.45 9.82
N GLU A 533 -34.93 10.18 10.04
CA GLU A 533 -35.67 9.79 11.24
C GLU A 533 -34.88 10.05 12.52
N ALA A 534 -33.58 9.75 12.56
CA ALA A 534 -32.74 9.99 13.73
C ALA A 534 -32.67 11.49 14.08
N LEU A 535 -32.55 12.37 13.07
CA LEU A 535 -32.62 13.83 13.25
C LEU A 535 -34.00 14.29 13.74
N LEU A 536 -35.09 13.73 13.21
CA LEU A 536 -36.45 14.02 13.68
C LEU A 536 -36.67 13.58 15.13
N ARG A 537 -36.24 12.36 15.51
CA ARG A 537 -36.29 11.87 16.90
C ARG A 537 -35.44 12.75 17.83
N ALA A 538 -34.24 13.15 17.42
CA ALA A 538 -33.39 14.05 18.21
C ALA A 538 -34.02 15.45 18.37
N SER A 539 -34.68 15.98 17.33
CA SER A 539 -35.42 17.25 17.42
C SER A 539 -36.65 17.15 18.31
N ALA A 540 -37.38 16.02 18.26
CA ALA A 540 -38.53 15.77 19.14
C ALA A 540 -38.10 15.67 20.61
N MET A 541 -37.04 14.93 20.92
CA MET A 541 -36.49 14.85 22.28
C MET A 541 -36.03 16.21 22.81
N ARG A 542 -35.41 17.06 21.98
CA ARG A 542 -35.08 18.44 22.38
C ARG A 542 -36.31 19.30 22.68
N ARG A 543 -37.37 19.19 21.88
CA ARG A 543 -38.62 19.92 22.15
C ARG A 543 -39.25 19.47 23.46
N LEU A 544 -39.26 18.16 23.73
CA LEU A 544 -39.73 17.61 25.00
C LEU A 544 -38.89 18.12 26.18
N SER A 545 -37.55 18.09 26.09
CA SER A 545 -36.70 18.64 27.17
C SER A 545 -36.88 20.16 27.35
N ASP A 546 -37.08 20.92 26.27
CA ASP A 546 -37.36 22.35 26.34
C ASP A 546 -38.74 22.65 26.92
N GLU A 547 -39.71 21.74 26.75
CA GLU A 547 -41.06 21.80 27.35
C GLU A 547 -41.04 21.39 28.82
N GLU A 548 -40.29 20.36 29.18
CA GLU A 548 -40.04 19.95 30.57
C GLU A 548 -39.31 21.06 31.35
N LEU A 549 -38.28 21.68 30.78
CA LEU A 549 -37.58 22.81 31.39
C LEU A 549 -38.49 24.04 31.52
N ARG A 550 -39.36 24.30 30.54
CA ARG A 550 -40.39 25.36 30.65
C ARG A 550 -41.43 25.03 31.72
N ALA A 551 -41.86 23.77 31.85
CA ALA A 551 -42.79 23.32 32.87
C ALA A 551 -42.17 23.40 34.27
N GLN A 552 -40.90 23.03 34.42
CA GLN A 552 -40.13 23.18 35.67
C GLN A 552 -39.94 24.66 36.04
N ALA A 553 -39.53 25.51 35.08
CA ALA A 553 -39.40 26.96 35.31
C ALA A 553 -40.74 27.59 35.71
N HIS A 554 -41.84 27.22 35.03
CA HIS A 554 -43.19 27.67 35.36
C HIS A 554 -43.65 27.16 36.74
N ALA A 555 -43.29 25.92 37.12
CA ALA A 555 -43.55 25.40 38.46
C ALA A 555 -42.75 26.14 39.55
N THR A 556 -41.50 26.52 39.29
CA THR A 556 -40.70 27.35 40.21
C THR A 556 -41.21 28.78 40.31
N ASP A 557 -41.66 29.39 39.21
CA ASP A 557 -42.28 30.72 39.19
C ASP A 557 -43.63 30.73 39.94
N LEU A 558 -44.37 29.61 39.88
CA LEU A 558 -45.58 29.36 40.68
C LEU A 558 -45.29 28.96 42.13
N GLN A 559 -44.03 28.95 42.58
CA GLN A 559 -43.59 28.55 43.92
C GLN A 559 -43.97 27.12 44.33
N LEU A 560 -44.21 26.22 43.37
CA LEU A 560 -44.47 24.80 43.61
C LEU A 560 -43.14 24.03 43.79
N GLY A 561 -42.38 24.43 44.81
CA GLY A 561 -41.01 23.96 45.06
C GLY A 561 -40.64 23.88 46.54
N SER A 562 -41.12 22.83 47.21
CA SER A 562 -40.72 22.36 48.54
C SER A 562 -40.76 23.37 49.71
N ASP A 563 -41.79 23.23 50.56
CA ASP A 563 -41.68 23.58 51.98
C ASP A 563 -40.63 22.67 52.66
N ILE A 564 -39.36 23.09 52.62
CA ILE A 564 -38.33 22.54 53.49
C ILE A 564 -38.40 23.31 54.80
N ASN A 565 -39.24 22.85 55.74
CA ASN A 565 -39.03 22.95 57.21
C ASN A 565 -40.16 22.30 58.04
N GLU A 566 -40.41 21.00 57.86
CA GLU A 566 -40.80 20.15 59.00
C GLU A 566 -39.88 18.92 59.04
N ALA A 567 -38.76 19.09 59.75
CA ALA A 567 -37.96 17.97 60.23
C ALA A 567 -38.50 17.51 61.60
N GLU A 568 -38.33 16.21 61.88
CA GLU A 568 -38.51 15.59 63.21
C GLU A 568 -39.95 15.34 63.74
N ASN A 569 -40.76 14.60 62.99
CA ASN A 569 -41.32 13.33 63.49
C ASN A 569 -42.11 12.58 62.40
N ASP A 570 -41.59 11.45 61.89
CA ASP A 570 -42.34 10.19 62.01
C ASP A 570 -41.48 8.96 61.67
N GLY A 571 -40.65 8.57 62.63
CA GLY A 571 -39.99 7.26 62.63
C GLY A 571 -40.92 6.10 63.01
N GLN A 572 -42.23 6.13 62.70
CA GLN A 572 -43.15 5.07 63.13
C GLN A 572 -44.48 4.84 62.37
N ALA A 573 -44.67 5.34 61.13
CA ALA A 573 -45.92 5.13 60.37
C ALA A 573 -45.85 4.15 59.17
N ARG A 574 -44.75 3.38 59.00
CA ARG A 574 -44.57 2.45 57.87
C ARG A 574 -45.07 1.03 58.17
N ARG A 575 -46.34 0.87 58.60
CA ARG A 575 -47.06 -0.42 58.78
C ARG A 575 -48.54 -0.17 59.06
N GLN A 576 -49.44 -0.92 58.39
CA GLN A 576 -50.92 -0.88 58.53
C GLN A 576 -51.51 0.45 57.98
N LEU A 577 -52.65 0.56 57.28
CA LEU A 577 -53.73 -0.32 56.80
C LEU A 577 -53.94 -0.04 55.28
N ILE A 578 -54.58 -0.82 54.40
CA ILE A 578 -55.40 -2.07 54.41
C ILE A 578 -56.81 -1.95 55.02
N ASP A 579 -57.80 -1.89 54.12
CA ASP A 579 -59.26 -1.96 54.31
C ASP A 579 -60.01 -0.69 54.79
N ASP A 580 -60.90 -0.22 53.90
CA ASP A 580 -62.32 0.22 54.04
C ASP A 580 -62.99 0.26 55.45
N PRO A 581 -64.16 0.93 55.65
CA PRO A 581 -64.67 2.21 55.12
C PRO A 581 -65.34 3.10 56.22
N LEU A 582 -66.14 4.10 55.81
CA LEU A 582 -67.27 4.75 56.54
C LEU A 582 -67.05 5.96 57.50
N VAL A 583 -68.14 6.76 57.55
CA VAL A 583 -68.55 7.80 58.52
C VAL A 583 -68.14 9.27 58.20
N PRO A 584 -69.09 10.24 58.18
CA PRO A 584 -68.87 11.56 57.59
C PRO A 584 -68.67 12.70 58.61
N GLY A 585 -68.12 13.83 58.15
CA GLY A 585 -68.38 15.13 58.80
C GLY A 585 -67.18 16.01 59.20
N VAL A 586 -66.15 16.14 58.37
CA VAL A 586 -65.32 17.37 58.32
C VAL A 586 -65.01 17.69 56.86
N GLN A 587 -65.38 18.88 56.38
CA GLN A 587 -65.08 19.32 55.02
C GLN A 587 -63.59 19.71 54.90
N PRO A 588 -62.81 19.12 53.98
CA PRO A 588 -61.44 19.56 53.74
C PRO A 588 -61.41 20.69 52.70
N VAL A 589 -61.09 21.91 53.18
CA VAL A 589 -60.34 23.05 52.57
C VAL A 589 -60.66 23.52 51.12
N SER A 590 -60.99 22.62 50.20
CA SER A 590 -61.30 22.83 48.80
C SER A 590 -62.45 23.82 48.52
N GLU A 591 -63.47 23.93 49.37
CA GLU A 591 -64.60 24.85 49.13
C GLU A 591 -64.21 26.33 49.29
N ALA A 592 -63.34 26.67 50.23
CA ALA A 592 -62.86 28.04 50.41
C ALA A 592 -62.05 28.51 49.18
N MET A 593 -61.24 27.62 48.62
CA MET A 593 -60.43 27.88 47.43
C MET A 593 -61.30 27.97 46.15
N ARG A 594 -62.35 27.14 46.05
CA ARG A 594 -63.37 27.23 44.99
C ARG A 594 -64.15 28.55 45.03
N HIS A 595 -64.42 29.11 46.21
CA HIS A 595 -65.16 30.37 46.34
C HIS A 595 -64.37 31.60 45.84
N LEU A 596 -63.04 31.60 46.01
CA LEU A 596 -62.14 32.60 45.44
C LEU A 596 -62.04 32.48 43.91
N TYR A 597 -62.00 31.24 43.38
CA TYR A 597 -62.00 31.00 41.93
C TYR A 597 -63.32 31.43 41.25
N ARG A 598 -64.48 31.26 41.91
CA ARG A 598 -65.77 31.73 41.39
C ARG A 598 -65.85 33.25 41.26
N GLN A 599 -65.20 34.02 42.14
CA GLN A 599 -65.28 35.49 42.10
C GLN A 599 -64.44 36.12 40.98
N SER A 600 -63.45 35.43 40.43
CA SER A 600 -62.53 35.98 39.43
C SER A 600 -62.91 35.69 37.96
N SER A 601 -63.92 34.85 37.70
CA SER A 601 -64.31 34.47 36.32
C SER A 601 -65.82 34.20 36.15
N PRO A 602 -66.65 35.20 35.80
CA PRO A 602 -68.12 35.09 35.78
C PRO A 602 -68.75 34.24 34.66
N HIS A 603 -67.96 33.49 33.89
CA HIS A 603 -68.41 32.75 32.69
C HIS A 603 -68.07 31.25 32.72
N MET A 604 -67.56 30.74 33.85
CA MET A 604 -67.28 29.30 34.02
C MET A 604 -68.47 28.48 34.54
N ASP A 605 -69.50 29.11 35.11
CA ASP A 605 -70.65 28.38 35.66
C ASP A 605 -71.55 27.74 34.56
N GLU A 606 -71.58 28.28 33.33
CA GLU A 606 -72.25 27.63 32.19
C GLU A 606 -71.49 26.39 31.68
N TYR A 607 -70.16 26.37 31.79
CA TYR A 607 -69.35 25.22 31.37
C TYR A 607 -69.38 24.09 32.41
N MET A 608 -69.31 24.43 33.70
CA MET A 608 -69.26 23.43 34.78
C MET A 608 -70.62 22.78 35.10
N THR A 609 -71.74 23.35 34.65
CA THR A 609 -73.09 22.77 34.86
C THR A 609 -73.52 21.75 33.80
N SER A 610 -72.68 21.50 32.79
CA SER A 610 -72.99 20.58 31.68
C SER A 610 -72.34 19.17 31.80
N SER A 611 -71.67 18.87 32.92
CA SER A 611 -71.03 17.56 33.16
C SER A 611 -71.19 17.05 34.59
N GLU A 612 -72.42 16.65 34.94
CA GLU A 612 -72.64 15.67 36.02
C GLU A 612 -72.75 14.25 35.44
N ASP A 613 -71.93 13.36 36.01
CA ASP A 613 -71.93 11.88 35.95
C ASP A 613 -73.07 11.16 35.18
N LYS A 614 -72.72 10.50 34.08
CA LYS A 614 -72.59 9.02 34.02
C LYS A 614 -72.12 8.48 32.66
N LEU A 615 -71.49 7.32 32.71
CA LEU A 615 -71.06 6.52 31.57
C LEU A 615 -72.26 5.99 30.76
N ASP A 616 -72.20 6.12 29.43
CA ASP A 616 -72.80 5.16 28.50
C ASP A 616 -71.98 5.10 27.19
N PRO A 617 -71.27 3.99 26.88
CA PRO A 617 -70.38 3.92 25.74
C PRO A 617 -71.07 3.34 24.50
N LEU A 618 -72.09 4.02 23.95
CA LEU A 618 -72.63 3.88 22.58
C LEU A 618 -73.91 4.72 22.37
N SER A 619 -73.79 6.01 22.01
CA SER A 619 -74.73 6.76 21.13
C SER A 619 -74.58 8.28 21.23
N VAL A 620 -73.71 8.88 20.41
CA VAL A 620 -73.82 10.31 20.06
C VAL A 620 -73.57 10.50 18.55
N GLU A 621 -74.47 9.99 17.73
CA GLU A 621 -74.82 10.73 16.51
C GLU A 621 -75.73 11.88 16.93
N ARG A 622 -75.22 13.12 16.88
CA ARG A 622 -76.05 14.32 16.86
C ARG A 622 -75.48 15.36 15.88
N PRO A 623 -76.35 16.22 15.32
CA PRO A 623 -76.29 16.51 13.91
C PRO A 623 -75.33 17.64 13.56
N LEU A 624 -74.80 17.58 12.34
CA LEU A 624 -74.12 18.70 11.68
C LEU A 624 -75.10 19.86 11.48
N SER A 625 -75.13 20.81 12.42
CA SER A 625 -75.78 22.11 12.24
C SER A 625 -74.88 23.06 11.43
N HIS A 626 -74.45 22.61 10.25
CA HIS A 626 -73.95 23.47 9.19
C HIS A 626 -74.95 23.43 8.04
N ALA A 627 -76.02 24.23 8.18
CA ALA A 627 -76.90 24.54 7.07
C ALA A 627 -76.15 25.42 6.07
N ILE A 628 -75.51 24.79 5.08
CA ILE A 628 -74.90 25.49 3.95
C ILE A 628 -76.03 25.90 3.01
N THR A 629 -76.43 27.17 3.08
CA THR A 629 -77.30 27.77 2.07
C THR A 629 -76.46 28.18 0.87
N PHE A 630 -76.57 27.42 -0.23
CA PHE A 630 -75.98 27.79 -1.51
C PHE A 630 -76.69 29.02 -2.09
N ASN A 631 -75.95 29.91 -2.75
CA ASN A 631 -76.51 31.14 -3.33
C ASN A 631 -77.06 30.93 -4.75
N SER A 632 -76.80 29.77 -5.35
CA SER A 632 -77.42 29.34 -6.62
C SER A 632 -77.41 27.81 -6.75
N ASP A 633 -78.34 27.27 -7.55
CA ASP A 633 -78.40 25.83 -7.84
C ASP A 633 -77.14 25.32 -8.57
N ALA A 634 -76.44 26.19 -9.32
CA ALA A 634 -75.18 25.86 -9.98
C ALA A 634 -74.03 25.64 -8.99
N GLU A 635 -73.95 26.47 -7.94
CA GLU A 635 -72.99 26.32 -6.84
C GLU A 635 -73.24 25.00 -6.09
N ALA A 636 -74.52 24.66 -5.85
CA ALA A 636 -74.90 23.38 -5.25
C ALA A 636 -74.54 22.17 -6.14
N GLU A 637 -74.79 22.23 -7.45
CA GLU A 637 -74.48 21.13 -8.38
C GLU A 637 -72.97 20.92 -8.56
N GLU A 638 -72.17 21.99 -8.55
CA GLU A 638 -70.71 21.92 -8.62
C GLU A 638 -70.12 21.34 -7.31
N GLN A 639 -70.66 21.74 -6.16
CA GLN A 639 -70.29 21.18 -4.86
C GLN A 639 -70.63 19.67 -4.76
N LEU A 640 -71.83 19.26 -5.21
CA LEU A 640 -72.26 17.85 -5.23
C LEU A 640 -71.44 16.99 -6.20
N LYS A 641 -70.91 17.56 -7.29
CA LYS A 641 -69.93 16.87 -8.16
C LYS A 641 -68.56 16.75 -7.49
N TRP A 642 -68.12 17.77 -6.77
CA TRP A 642 -66.89 17.74 -5.97
C TRP A 642 -66.94 16.72 -4.83
N GLU A 643 -68.09 16.57 -4.18
CA GLU A 643 -68.32 15.58 -3.11
C GLU A 643 -68.66 14.17 -3.66
N GLY A 644 -68.60 13.96 -4.98
CA GLY A 644 -68.67 12.65 -5.62
C GLY A 644 -70.07 12.01 -5.70
N PHE A 645 -71.13 12.75 -5.37
CA PHE A 645 -72.50 12.21 -5.20
C PHE A 645 -73.14 11.58 -6.44
N TYR A 646 -72.54 11.76 -7.63
CA TYR A 646 -73.03 11.25 -8.92
C TYR A 646 -72.19 10.11 -9.52
N GLN A 647 -71.23 9.54 -8.79
CA GLN A 647 -70.50 8.35 -9.27
C GLN A 647 -71.24 7.07 -8.88
N GLU A 648 -71.76 6.34 -9.87
CA GLU A 648 -72.42 5.05 -9.66
C GLU A 648 -71.43 4.00 -9.11
N PRO A 649 -71.86 3.14 -8.16
CA PRO A 649 -70.93 2.29 -7.42
C PRO A 649 -70.71 0.96 -8.13
N TYR A 650 -69.68 0.84 -8.98
CA TYR A 650 -68.93 -0.41 -9.23
C TYR A 650 -67.72 -0.14 -10.15
N VAL A 651 -66.51 -0.16 -9.59
CA VAL A 651 -65.30 -0.86 -10.10
C VAL A 651 -64.21 -0.72 -9.02
N ASP A 652 -63.67 -1.87 -8.60
CA ASP A 652 -62.43 -2.15 -7.85
C ASP A 652 -62.00 -1.35 -6.60
N GLN A 653 -61.57 -2.13 -5.61
CA GLN A 653 -61.03 -1.69 -4.33
C GLN A 653 -59.64 -1.07 -4.49
N MET A 654 -59.50 0.24 -4.24
CA MET A 654 -58.21 0.84 -3.88
C MET A 654 -58.01 0.76 -2.36
N PRO A 655 -56.82 0.38 -1.85
CA PRO A 655 -56.56 0.37 -0.41
C PRO A 655 -56.61 1.79 0.17
N THR A 656 -57.09 1.92 1.40
CA THR A 656 -57.04 3.15 2.20
C THR A 656 -55.59 3.65 2.33
N GLY A 657 -55.31 4.85 1.79
CA GLY A 657 -54.01 5.53 1.85
C GLY A 657 -54.09 6.86 2.60
N ASP A 658 -52.99 7.23 3.26
CA ASP A 658 -52.94 8.25 4.32
C ASP A 658 -53.24 9.70 3.89
N LEU A 659 -53.68 10.50 4.88
CA LEU A 659 -53.93 11.94 4.77
C LEU A 659 -52.73 12.78 4.24
N ASP A 660 -51.51 12.23 4.27
CA ASP A 660 -50.31 12.89 3.75
C ASP A 660 -50.29 12.97 2.21
N ASP A 661 -50.95 12.06 1.47
CA ASP A 661 -51.00 12.13 0.01
C ASP A 661 -51.87 13.31 -0.50
N MET A 662 -52.93 13.67 0.23
CA MET A 662 -53.68 14.91 0.00
C MET A 662 -52.82 16.15 0.27
N ALA A 663 -51.97 16.12 1.31
CA ALA A 663 -51.07 17.23 1.61
C ALA A 663 -49.93 17.35 0.57
N HIS A 664 -49.46 16.22 0.03
CA HIS A 664 -48.43 16.17 -0.99
C HIS A 664 -48.95 16.65 -2.36
N THR A 665 -50.12 16.15 -2.79
CA THR A 665 -50.79 16.61 -4.01
C THR A 665 -51.16 18.10 -3.95
N TYR A 666 -51.68 18.60 -2.82
CA TYR A 666 -51.96 20.03 -2.63
C TYR A 666 -50.70 20.92 -2.67
N ARG A 667 -49.54 20.40 -2.24
CA ARG A 667 -48.25 21.11 -2.37
C ARG A 667 -47.73 21.09 -3.81
N LEU A 668 -47.90 19.98 -4.54
CA LEU A 668 -47.52 19.83 -5.95
C LEU A 668 -48.35 20.74 -6.87
N THR A 669 -49.67 20.78 -6.70
CA THR A 669 -50.55 21.68 -7.49
C THR A 669 -50.24 23.14 -7.19
N ASN A 670 -50.08 23.53 -5.91
CA ASN A 670 -49.68 24.89 -5.56
C ASN A 670 -48.29 25.27 -6.07
N ARG A 671 -47.34 24.33 -6.15
CA ARG A 671 -46.04 24.56 -6.78
C ARG A 671 -46.20 24.83 -8.27
N TRP A 672 -46.95 24.00 -8.98
CA TRP A 672 -47.22 24.17 -10.42
C TRP A 672 -47.93 25.50 -10.72
N HIS A 673 -48.94 25.89 -9.92
CA HIS A 673 -49.59 27.19 -10.07
C HIS A 673 -48.66 28.39 -9.80
N ARG A 674 -47.71 28.27 -8.85
CA ARG A 674 -46.71 29.32 -8.59
C ARG A 674 -45.64 29.40 -9.68
N GLU A 675 -45.19 28.26 -10.21
CA GLU A 675 -44.26 28.20 -11.35
C GLU A 675 -44.93 28.73 -12.63
N ALA A 676 -46.21 28.42 -12.86
CA ALA A 676 -47.01 28.98 -13.95
C ALA A 676 -47.22 30.49 -13.81
N ALA A 677 -47.54 30.98 -12.60
CA ALA A 677 -47.67 32.41 -12.33
C ALA A 677 -46.33 33.15 -12.52
N ALA A 678 -45.22 32.60 -12.01
CA ALA A 678 -43.90 33.18 -12.20
C ALA A 678 -43.47 33.20 -13.68
N LYS A 679 -43.80 32.16 -14.44
CA LYS A 679 -43.57 32.11 -15.89
C LYS A 679 -44.39 33.15 -16.64
N LYS A 680 -45.68 33.32 -16.31
CA LYS A 680 -46.54 34.34 -16.90
C LYS A 680 -46.04 35.77 -16.59
N LEU A 681 -45.56 36.00 -15.37
CA LEU A 681 -44.95 37.27 -14.95
C LEU A 681 -43.62 37.54 -15.69
N LEU A 682 -42.82 36.49 -15.96
CA LEU A 682 -41.63 36.59 -16.82
C LEU A 682 -42.00 36.89 -18.29
N GLU A 683 -43.04 36.27 -18.84
CA GLU A 683 -43.55 36.56 -20.19
C GLU A 683 -44.09 38.00 -20.30
N GLU A 684 -44.78 38.50 -19.28
CA GLU A 684 -45.24 39.91 -19.18
C GLU A 684 -44.06 40.90 -19.03
N LEU A 685 -43.03 40.56 -18.26
CA LEU A 685 -41.79 41.35 -18.17
C LEU A 685 -41.00 41.34 -19.48
N GLN A 686 -40.99 40.22 -20.21
CA GLN A 686 -40.32 40.09 -21.51
C GLN A 686 -41.08 40.82 -22.63
N ALA A 687 -42.41 40.91 -22.53
CA ALA A 687 -43.25 41.69 -23.42
C ALA A 687 -43.16 43.21 -23.16
N THR A 688 -43.01 43.63 -21.90
CA THR A 688 -42.91 45.06 -21.53
C THR A 688 -41.52 45.66 -21.77
N TYR A 689 -40.44 44.88 -21.60
CA TYR A 689 -39.07 45.34 -21.84
C TYR A 689 -38.50 44.84 -23.18
N GLY A 690 -39.04 45.40 -24.27
CA GLY A 690 -38.71 45.02 -25.64
C GLY A 690 -37.21 45.08 -26.01
N THR A 691 -36.70 43.94 -26.48
CA THR A 691 -35.61 43.80 -27.48
C THR A 691 -34.37 44.68 -27.32
N LYS A 692 -33.69 44.64 -26.15
CA LYS A 692 -32.24 44.93 -26.09
C LYS A 692 -31.47 43.86 -25.33
N SER A 693 -30.68 43.10 -26.09
CA SER A 693 -29.80 42.04 -25.62
C SER A 693 -28.88 42.48 -24.47
N ARG A 694 -29.16 41.99 -23.27
CA ARG A 694 -28.17 41.77 -22.21
C ARG A 694 -28.50 40.46 -21.50
N ARG A 695 -27.51 39.60 -21.31
CA ARG A 695 -27.66 38.35 -20.56
C ARG A 695 -28.04 38.68 -19.11
N PHE A 696 -29.17 38.16 -18.65
CA PHE A 696 -29.39 37.95 -17.23
C PHE A 696 -28.67 36.66 -16.85
N ASP A 697 -27.43 36.79 -16.39
CA ASP A 697 -26.67 35.64 -15.90
C ASP A 697 -27.31 35.11 -14.60
N TYR A 698 -27.46 33.78 -14.53
CA TYR A 698 -28.10 33.02 -13.44
C TYR A 698 -27.26 33.00 -12.13
N GLN A 699 -26.63 34.13 -11.77
CA GLN A 699 -25.55 34.16 -10.77
C GLN A 699 -25.77 35.19 -9.67
N LYS A 700 -26.96 35.14 -9.02
CA LYS A 700 -27.18 35.56 -7.61
C LYS A 700 -28.60 35.25 -7.09
N MET A 701 -29.05 34.00 -7.26
CA MET A 701 -30.11 33.45 -6.39
C MET A 701 -29.43 32.81 -5.17
N GLY A 702 -29.14 33.63 -4.16
CA GLY A 702 -28.75 33.13 -2.85
C GLY A 702 -29.93 32.41 -2.18
N ASP A 703 -29.61 31.48 -1.27
CA ASP A 703 -30.51 30.55 -0.57
C ASP A 703 -32.02 30.78 -0.69
N VAL A 704 -32.65 29.91 -1.50
CA VAL A 704 -34.11 29.76 -1.61
C VAL A 704 -34.76 29.29 -0.28
N LEU A 705 -33.96 28.99 0.74
CA LEU A 705 -34.39 28.59 2.09
C LEU A 705 -34.78 29.76 3.00
N GLU A 706 -34.36 31.01 2.71
CA GLU A 706 -34.59 32.15 3.62
C GLU A 706 -35.79 33.06 3.27
N ILE A 707 -36.58 32.71 2.24
CA ILE A 707 -37.70 33.55 1.74
C ILE A 707 -38.81 33.77 2.81
N ASN A 708 -38.85 32.95 3.86
CA ASN A 708 -39.77 33.13 5.00
C ASN A 708 -39.32 34.21 6.02
N ASN A 709 -38.14 34.82 5.85
CA ASN A 709 -37.59 35.76 6.83
C ASN A 709 -38.01 37.22 6.53
N ALA A 710 -39.09 37.68 7.17
CA ALA A 710 -39.72 38.99 6.92
C ALA A 710 -38.81 40.23 7.09
N ARG A 711 -37.60 40.08 7.64
CA ARG A 711 -36.61 41.17 7.78
C ARG A 711 -35.69 41.36 6.57
N VAL A 712 -35.72 40.48 5.56
CA VAL A 712 -34.75 40.48 4.44
C VAL A 712 -35.44 40.59 3.06
N GLN A 713 -36.62 41.21 2.99
CA GLN A 713 -37.22 41.55 1.68
C GLN A 713 -36.53 42.78 1.04
N PRO A 714 -36.13 42.71 -0.25
CA PRO A 714 -35.67 43.90 -0.98
C PRO A 714 -36.84 44.84 -1.25
N LYS A 715 -36.60 46.16 -1.09
CA LYS A 715 -37.61 47.21 -1.36
C LYS A 715 -38.07 47.15 -2.82
N GLY A 716 -39.32 46.74 -3.03
CA GLY A 716 -39.93 46.62 -4.36
C GLY A 716 -41.00 45.52 -4.46
N PHE A 717 -41.00 44.53 -3.56
CA PHE A 717 -42.07 43.53 -3.49
C PHE A 717 -43.35 44.09 -2.85
N PRO A 718 -44.54 43.90 -3.46
CA PRO A 718 -45.80 44.31 -2.86
C PRO A 718 -46.23 43.35 -1.76
N VAL A 719 -46.53 43.88 -0.57
CA VAL A 719 -47.15 43.12 0.51
C VAL A 719 -48.65 43.02 0.23
N LEU A 720 -49.13 41.83 -0.14
CA LEU A 720 -50.56 41.55 -0.27
C LEU A 720 -51.20 41.50 1.12
N ALA A 721 -51.76 42.62 1.56
CA ALA A 721 -52.60 42.68 2.75
C ALA A 721 -53.86 41.82 2.55
N ARG A 722 -54.18 41.00 3.55
CA ARG A 722 -55.28 40.03 3.48
C ARG A 722 -56.62 40.74 3.56
N GLY A 723 -57.29 40.90 2.41
CA GLY A 723 -58.68 41.34 2.33
C GLY A 723 -58.93 42.60 1.49
N MET A 724 -58.96 42.46 0.17
CA MET A 724 -59.74 43.34 -0.71
C MET A 724 -60.47 42.49 -1.76
N LYS A 725 -61.74 42.84 -2.02
CA LYS A 725 -62.54 42.24 -3.11
C LYS A 725 -62.03 42.77 -4.46
N PRO A 726 -62.07 41.98 -5.54
CA PRO A 726 -61.88 42.53 -6.88
C PRO A 726 -63.05 43.48 -7.21
N ILE A 727 -62.72 44.61 -7.84
CA ILE A 727 -63.68 45.48 -8.54
C ILE A 727 -63.55 45.14 -10.02
N GLU A 728 -64.67 45.04 -10.72
CA GLU A 728 -64.73 44.73 -12.15
C GLU A 728 -64.08 45.83 -13.02
N GLY A 729 -63.41 45.43 -14.10
CA GLY A 729 -62.73 46.30 -15.06
C GLY A 729 -61.97 45.50 -16.10
#